data_AF-A0A1T1BHK0-F1
#
_entry.id   AF-A0A1T1BHK0-F1
#
_cell.length_a   1.000
_cell.length_b   1.000
_cell.length_c   1.000
_cell.angle_alpha   90.00
_cell.angle_beta   90.00
_cell.angle_gamma   90.00
#
_symmetry.space_group_name_H-M   'P 1'
#
loop_
_entity.id
_entity.type
_entity.pdbx_description
1 polymer ?
#
loop_
_entity_poly.entity_id
_entity_poly.type
_entity_poly.pdbx_seq_one_letter_code
_entity_poly.pdbx_strand_id
1 'polypeptide(L)'
;MIRLSAALLLGVGGAQAVTLAGYAELPADTFAPGPASGAWRDGLRGQTRFQGQPVQGFSGVQFAPDGTYLFLSDNGFGAKNNSADYLLRLYRLTLTPKTAPTGTGKVEVGAFVQLRDPERRVPWVIVNEASPERLLTGADFDPEGFVVAPDGTLWVGDEFGPYLLHFSADGVLLDAPMPTPNLPGLPTLTGRPPLVIGHRGSSGTRPEHTLEAYRVAIEAGADFIEPDLVVTKDGVLVARHEPVMVVLDRDGKVTEATTDVATRPEFAGRVKTKNLDGQDVTGYWIEDFTLAELKTLRAVERLPALRGRTFDGQFEVPTLSEIIALIRDTEARTGRRVGIYPETKHPTFMAAQAGVNTSQLLIDTLKKEGFTDPARVFIQSFETGNLRDLHATIMPAAGVKLPLVQLLGGQTGAPYDLTARKDPRRNADLTTPEGLRDIATYASGIGPSKGWIIDGKGQTTDFVTRAHAAGLLVHPYTFRNEPTFLPAQYANNPEAELRQAILAGVDGLFTDFPATGAKVVAEYAAPEVRSPQHPAFTQGGSSGAATLGSSGGFEGLTLSPDGKTLHALLEKTVAGDTPGQLRLHAIDLATKKWTLTGRYPLDAPGNAIGDITPVNASELIVIERDGGSGDAARTKRLYRVSLTDRNTDGTLKKTLLADLLNIADPQGLAPSTTGGVFRFPYVTIENVIVLDATTVLVANDNNYPGTGGRGAAVKDTNEFIWLKLDAPLTLAPGVGRR
;
A
#
# COMPACT_ATOMS: atom_id res chain seq x y z
N MET A 1 32.13 -27.71 26.43
CA MET A 1 31.72 -28.52 25.25
C MET A 1 31.03 -27.60 24.27
N ILE A 2 31.74 -27.21 23.22
CA ILE A 2 31.26 -26.34 22.14
C ILE A 2 30.50 -27.23 21.16
N ARG A 3 29.19 -27.01 20.99
CA ARG A 3 28.43 -27.67 19.91
C ARG A 3 28.48 -26.78 18.66
N LEU A 4 29.36 -27.16 17.74
CA LEU A 4 29.26 -26.83 16.32
C LEU A 4 27.86 -27.25 15.84
N SER A 5 27.08 -26.31 15.31
CA SER A 5 25.93 -26.62 14.46
C SER A 5 26.30 -26.20 13.05
N ALA A 6 26.51 -27.20 12.20
CA ALA A 6 26.75 -27.04 10.78
C ALA A 6 25.41 -27.01 10.02
N ALA A 7 25.36 -26.09 9.05
CA ALA A 7 24.63 -26.16 7.79
C ALA A 7 23.09 -26.25 7.79
N LEU A 8 22.47 -25.16 7.32
CA LEU A 8 21.51 -25.25 6.21
C LEU A 8 21.84 -24.12 5.23
N LEU A 9 22.77 -24.37 4.29
CA LEU A 9 22.90 -23.53 3.10
C LEU A 9 21.65 -23.81 2.25
N LEU A 10 20.70 -22.88 2.28
CA LEU A 10 19.68 -22.75 1.24
C LEU A 10 20.41 -22.52 -0.09
N GLY A 11 20.04 -23.32 -1.10
CA GLY A 11 20.68 -23.32 -2.41
C GLY A 11 20.68 -21.93 -3.04
N VAL A 12 21.85 -21.28 -2.99
CA VAL A 12 22.18 -20.20 -3.90
C VAL A 12 22.38 -20.89 -5.25
N GLY A 13 21.34 -20.89 -6.08
CA GLY A 13 21.52 -21.15 -7.51
C GLY A 13 22.50 -20.09 -8.00
N GLY A 14 23.76 -20.48 -8.20
CA GLY A 14 24.78 -19.57 -8.74
C GLY A 14 24.27 -18.98 -10.05
N ALA A 15 24.61 -17.71 -10.30
CA ALA A 15 24.34 -17.08 -11.59
C ALA A 15 24.80 -18.02 -12.71
N GLN A 16 24.00 -18.17 -13.76
CA GLN A 16 24.53 -18.76 -14.98
C GLN A 16 25.63 -17.85 -15.50
N ALA A 17 26.76 -18.44 -15.93
CA ALA A 17 27.77 -17.64 -16.58
C ALA A 17 27.18 -17.12 -17.91
N VAL A 18 27.59 -15.92 -18.28
CA VAL A 18 27.22 -15.30 -19.56
C VAL A 18 28.49 -14.87 -20.27
N THR A 19 28.49 -15.01 -21.59
CA THR A 19 29.61 -14.62 -22.43
C THR A 19 29.22 -13.43 -23.30
N LEU A 20 30.09 -12.43 -23.38
CA LEU A 20 29.95 -11.32 -24.31
C LEU A 20 30.13 -11.85 -25.74
N ALA A 21 29.05 -11.80 -26.53
CA ALA A 21 29.02 -12.25 -27.92
C ALA A 21 29.16 -11.10 -28.93
N GLY A 22 28.91 -9.88 -28.49
CA GLY A 22 28.94 -8.68 -29.32
C GLY A 22 29.07 -7.42 -28.48
N TYR A 23 29.72 -6.41 -29.03
CA TYR A 23 29.86 -5.10 -28.42
C TYR A 23 29.77 -3.99 -29.48
N ALA A 24 29.09 -2.90 -29.14
CA ALA A 24 29.12 -1.64 -29.89
C ALA A 24 28.95 -0.47 -28.93
N GLU A 25 29.40 0.72 -29.32
CA GLU A 25 29.25 1.93 -28.51
C GLU A 25 28.80 3.11 -29.39
N LEU A 26 27.95 3.97 -28.83
CA LEU A 26 27.60 5.26 -29.38
C LEU A 26 28.33 6.34 -28.56
N PRO A 27 29.10 7.24 -29.21
CA PRO A 27 29.77 8.33 -28.52
C PRO A 27 28.77 9.19 -27.72
N ALA A 28 29.18 9.59 -26.51
CA ALA A 28 28.34 10.37 -25.61
C ALA A 28 27.82 11.66 -26.26
N ASP A 29 28.68 12.38 -26.99
CA ASP A 29 28.33 13.62 -27.68
C ASP A 29 27.80 13.33 -29.10
N THR A 30 26.67 12.61 -29.19
CA THR A 30 25.95 12.39 -30.46
C THR A 30 24.65 13.19 -30.47
N PHE A 31 24.41 13.97 -31.53
CA PHE A 31 23.26 14.88 -31.62
C PHE A 31 22.42 14.61 -32.86
N ALA A 32 21.12 14.84 -32.75
CA ALA A 32 20.17 14.86 -33.84
C ALA A 32 19.71 16.30 -34.14
N PRO A 33 19.27 16.57 -35.39
CA PRO A 33 18.68 17.87 -35.75
C PRO A 33 17.51 18.26 -34.83
N GLY A 34 17.45 19.52 -34.44
CA GLY A 34 16.42 20.06 -33.57
C GLY A 34 16.82 21.44 -33.01
N PRO A 35 15.94 22.09 -32.23
CA PRO A 35 16.29 23.31 -31.52
C PRO A 35 17.43 23.03 -30.52
N ALA A 36 18.20 24.07 -30.21
CA ALA A 36 19.25 24.01 -29.20
C ALA A 36 18.68 23.69 -27.80
N SER A 37 19.36 22.84 -27.03
CA SER A 37 18.93 22.38 -25.70
C SER A 37 20.02 22.52 -24.63
N GLY A 38 19.70 22.24 -23.36
CA GLY A 38 20.64 22.31 -22.25
C GLY A 38 20.90 23.74 -21.77
N ALA A 39 19.91 24.64 -21.88
CA ALA A 39 20.04 26.04 -21.48
C ALA A 39 19.84 26.29 -19.97
N TRP A 40 19.61 25.25 -19.17
CA TRP A 40 19.37 25.38 -17.72
C TRP A 40 20.51 26.13 -17.01
N ARG A 41 20.22 27.28 -16.37
CA ARG A 41 21.21 28.13 -15.66
C ARG A 41 22.46 28.47 -16.50
N ASP A 42 22.25 28.89 -17.74
CA ASP A 42 23.30 29.24 -18.72
C ASP A 42 24.19 28.05 -19.14
N GLY A 43 23.83 26.81 -18.78
CA GLY A 43 24.52 25.61 -19.19
C GLY A 43 24.30 24.41 -18.28
N LEU A 44 24.21 23.21 -18.86
CA LEU A 44 23.97 21.98 -18.12
C LEU A 44 25.28 21.31 -17.68
N ARG A 45 25.43 21.05 -16.37
CA ARG A 45 26.61 20.37 -15.77
C ARG A 45 27.95 20.97 -16.24
N GLY A 46 28.01 22.31 -16.36
CA GLY A 46 29.22 23.03 -16.77
C GLY A 46 29.46 23.08 -18.29
N GLN A 47 28.53 22.57 -19.11
CA GLN A 47 28.60 22.67 -20.56
C GLN A 47 27.72 23.81 -21.07
N THR A 48 28.20 24.51 -22.11
CA THR A 48 27.38 25.49 -22.84
C THR A 48 26.23 24.79 -23.54
N ARG A 49 25.17 25.56 -23.85
CA ARG A 49 24.01 25.08 -24.62
C ARG A 49 24.40 24.30 -25.88
N PHE A 50 23.76 23.14 -26.07
CA PHE A 50 23.98 22.27 -27.22
C PHE A 50 23.31 22.85 -28.48
N GLN A 51 23.91 22.64 -29.65
CA GLN A 51 23.41 23.17 -30.94
C GLN A 51 22.35 22.27 -31.61
N GLY A 52 21.81 21.30 -30.88
CA GLY A 52 20.81 20.34 -31.34
C GLY A 52 20.27 19.54 -30.17
N GLN A 53 19.59 18.43 -30.46
CA GLN A 53 19.04 17.55 -29.44
C GLN A 53 19.99 16.35 -29.21
N PRO A 54 20.38 16.04 -27.97
CA PRO A 54 21.09 14.81 -27.66
C PRO A 54 20.28 13.58 -28.12
N VAL A 55 20.99 12.55 -28.56
CA VAL A 55 20.38 11.27 -28.97
C VAL A 55 20.23 10.32 -27.78
N GLN A 56 20.96 10.59 -26.70
CA GLN A 56 21.14 9.68 -25.56
C GLN A 56 19.94 9.72 -24.58
N GLY A 57 20.10 9.15 -23.38
CA GLY A 57 19.00 9.03 -22.42
C GLY A 57 18.15 7.78 -22.64
N PHE A 58 18.74 6.63 -23.02
CA PHE A 58 17.92 5.52 -23.53
C PHE A 58 17.19 4.75 -22.42
N SER A 59 15.87 4.87 -22.39
CA SER A 59 14.97 4.26 -21.41
C SER A 59 14.09 3.13 -21.97
N GLY A 60 14.55 2.45 -23.01
CA GLY A 60 13.82 1.31 -23.55
C GLY A 60 14.15 1.04 -25.01
N VAL A 61 13.94 -0.21 -25.41
CA VAL A 61 14.30 -0.71 -26.75
C VAL A 61 13.23 -1.63 -27.33
N GLN A 62 12.92 -1.45 -28.61
CA GLN A 62 12.07 -2.36 -29.38
C GLN A 62 12.64 -2.64 -30.78
N PHE A 63 12.23 -3.75 -31.38
CA PHE A 63 12.51 -3.99 -32.80
C PHE A 63 11.77 -3.00 -33.68
N ALA A 64 12.44 -2.47 -34.69
CA ALA A 64 11.81 -1.74 -35.78
C ALA A 64 11.45 -2.71 -36.93
N PRO A 65 10.38 -2.46 -37.70
CA PRO A 65 9.96 -3.34 -38.80
C PRO A 65 10.99 -3.55 -39.93
N ASP A 66 12.00 -2.68 -40.04
CA ASP A 66 13.05 -2.71 -41.06
C ASP A 66 14.33 -3.43 -40.60
N GLY A 67 14.28 -4.11 -39.44
CA GLY A 67 15.41 -4.85 -38.88
C GLY A 67 16.40 -3.97 -38.08
N THR A 68 16.07 -2.69 -37.89
CA THR A 68 16.77 -1.79 -36.95
C THR A 68 16.13 -1.85 -35.55
N TYR A 69 16.57 -0.98 -34.65
CA TYR A 69 16.04 -0.86 -33.29
C TYR A 69 15.46 0.54 -33.08
N LEU A 70 14.38 0.64 -32.32
CA LEU A 70 13.88 1.89 -31.77
C LEU A 70 14.36 2.00 -30.32
N PHE A 71 14.93 3.15 -29.97
CA PHE A 71 15.31 3.49 -28.61
C PHE A 71 14.58 4.75 -28.16
N LEU A 72 13.90 4.68 -27.02
CA LEU A 72 13.20 5.82 -26.42
C LEU A 72 14.20 6.66 -25.62
N SER A 73 14.12 7.98 -25.73
CA SER A 73 14.79 8.88 -24.79
C SER A 73 13.92 9.15 -23.56
N ASP A 74 14.50 9.10 -22.37
CA ASP A 74 13.96 9.54 -21.07
C ASP A 74 13.77 11.07 -21.02
N ASN A 75 13.61 11.64 -19.81
CA ASN A 75 13.56 13.10 -19.66
C ASN A 75 14.83 13.83 -20.13
N GLY A 76 15.92 13.13 -20.42
CA GLY A 76 17.14 13.63 -21.02
C GLY A 76 18.18 14.08 -20.01
N PHE A 77 17.90 15.13 -19.23
CA PHE A 77 18.90 15.78 -18.38
C PHE A 77 18.86 15.36 -16.91
N GLY A 78 18.09 14.32 -16.59
CA GLY A 78 17.99 13.65 -15.30
C GLY A 78 17.07 14.33 -14.29
N ALA A 79 16.33 15.38 -14.67
CA ALA A 79 15.34 16.01 -13.82
C ALA A 79 14.27 16.79 -14.61
N LYS A 80 13.08 16.95 -14.01
CA LYS A 80 12.00 17.75 -14.58
C LYS A 80 12.39 19.21 -14.85
N ASN A 81 13.13 19.83 -13.93
CA ASN A 81 13.36 21.27 -13.95
C ASN A 81 14.40 21.73 -14.98
N ASN A 82 15.33 20.86 -15.38
CA ASN A 82 16.37 21.19 -16.36
C ASN A 82 16.04 20.69 -17.78
N SER A 83 14.92 19.97 -17.97
CA SER A 83 14.58 19.26 -19.21
C SER A 83 13.50 19.93 -20.07
N ALA A 84 13.21 21.20 -19.84
CA ALA A 84 12.19 21.95 -20.59
C ALA A 84 12.56 22.18 -22.07
N ASP A 85 13.83 22.06 -22.46
CA ASP A 85 14.29 22.18 -23.84
C ASP A 85 14.81 20.86 -24.43
N TYR A 86 14.55 19.74 -23.75
CA TYR A 86 14.82 18.38 -24.22
C TYR A 86 13.57 17.79 -24.89
N LEU A 87 13.64 17.50 -26.19
CA LEU A 87 12.51 16.96 -26.94
C LEU A 87 12.47 15.43 -26.82
N LEU A 88 11.33 14.89 -26.39
CA LEU A 88 11.14 13.45 -26.23
C LEU A 88 11.00 12.76 -27.60
N ARG A 89 11.84 11.74 -27.86
CA ARG A 89 11.95 11.09 -29.16
C ARG A 89 12.16 9.58 -29.04
N LEU A 90 11.78 8.86 -30.09
CA LEU A 90 12.29 7.52 -30.34
C LEU A 90 13.29 7.58 -31.49
N TYR A 91 14.53 7.17 -31.26
CA TYR A 91 15.59 7.13 -32.25
C TYR A 91 15.71 5.76 -32.91
N ARG A 92 15.80 5.74 -34.24
CA ARG A 92 16.09 4.52 -34.99
C ARG A 92 17.59 4.29 -35.05
N LEU A 93 18.07 3.17 -34.53
CA LEU A 93 19.47 2.81 -34.51
C LEU A 93 19.74 1.52 -35.30
N THR A 94 20.73 1.56 -36.19
CA THR A 94 21.32 0.36 -36.77
C THR A 94 22.50 -0.07 -35.92
N LEU A 95 22.43 -1.30 -35.39
CA LEU A 95 23.46 -1.87 -34.52
C LEU A 95 24.24 -2.96 -35.26
N THR A 96 25.54 -2.76 -35.42
CA THR A 96 26.47 -3.78 -35.94
C THR A 96 27.46 -4.17 -34.84
N PRO A 97 27.33 -5.36 -34.23
CA PRO A 97 28.21 -5.76 -33.14
C PRO A 97 29.63 -6.10 -33.64
N LYS A 98 30.64 -5.76 -32.84
CA LYS A 98 31.96 -6.40 -32.92
C LYS A 98 31.86 -7.81 -32.35
N THR A 99 32.06 -8.82 -33.18
CA THR A 99 31.94 -10.24 -32.80
C THR A 99 33.27 -11.01 -32.84
N ALA A 100 34.38 -10.32 -33.09
CA ALA A 100 35.72 -10.89 -33.15
C ALA A 100 36.74 -9.90 -32.53
N PRO A 101 37.94 -10.36 -32.14
CA PRO A 101 38.98 -9.48 -31.57
C PRO A 101 39.38 -8.33 -32.51
N THR A 102 39.30 -8.55 -33.83
CA THR A 102 39.55 -7.55 -34.87
C THR A 102 38.25 -6.90 -35.34
N GLY A 103 38.32 -5.61 -35.70
CA GLY A 103 37.17 -4.81 -36.13
C GLY A 103 36.60 -3.92 -35.02
N THR A 104 35.57 -3.14 -35.36
CA THR A 104 34.87 -2.23 -34.44
C THR A 104 33.37 -2.43 -34.54
N GLY A 105 32.69 -2.31 -33.40
CA GLY A 105 31.23 -2.24 -33.39
C GLY A 105 30.81 -0.89 -33.94
N LYS A 106 29.64 -0.82 -34.56
CA LYS A 106 29.11 0.41 -35.14
C LYS A 106 27.67 0.62 -34.70
N VAL A 107 27.38 1.86 -34.33
CA VAL A 107 26.03 2.37 -34.07
C VAL A 107 25.79 3.51 -35.05
N GLU A 108 24.76 3.39 -35.87
CA GLU A 108 24.37 4.43 -36.82
C GLU A 108 23.01 4.98 -36.40
N VAL A 109 22.96 6.30 -36.17
CA VAL A 109 21.73 7.02 -35.82
C VAL A 109 20.98 7.36 -37.10
N GLY A 110 19.77 6.82 -37.23
CA GLY A 110 18.86 7.05 -38.34
C GLY A 110 17.81 8.13 -38.03
N ALA A 111 16.61 7.92 -38.56
CA ALA A 111 15.47 8.81 -38.32
C ALA A 111 14.97 8.73 -36.87
N PHE A 112 14.14 9.69 -36.46
CA PHE A 112 13.47 9.68 -35.16
C PHE A 112 11.96 9.92 -35.28
N VAL A 113 11.22 9.45 -34.29
CA VAL A 113 9.81 9.77 -34.07
C VAL A 113 9.75 10.84 -32.98
N GLN A 114 9.14 11.99 -33.28
CA GLN A 114 8.98 13.09 -32.33
C GLN A 114 7.65 12.96 -31.59
N LEU A 115 7.71 12.83 -30.26
CA LEU A 115 6.50 12.78 -29.43
C LEU A 115 5.87 14.18 -29.30
N ARG A 116 4.54 14.24 -29.49
CA ARG A 116 3.79 15.50 -29.57
C ARG A 116 2.30 15.32 -29.24
N ASP A 117 1.66 16.40 -28.81
CA ASP A 117 0.24 16.43 -28.42
C ASP A 117 -0.57 17.52 -29.17
N PRO A 118 -0.59 17.54 -30.53
CA PRO A 118 -1.27 18.59 -31.30
C PRO A 118 -2.79 18.63 -31.04
N GLU A 119 -3.37 17.50 -30.63
CA GLU A 119 -4.80 17.37 -30.34
C GLU A 119 -5.18 17.72 -28.89
N ARG A 120 -4.23 18.19 -28.07
CA ARG A 120 -4.47 18.67 -26.70
C ARG A 120 -5.10 17.61 -25.79
N ARG A 121 -4.62 16.37 -25.89
CA ARG A 121 -5.03 15.24 -25.06
C ARG A 121 -4.53 15.37 -23.63
N VAL A 122 -3.40 16.04 -23.39
CA VAL A 122 -2.91 16.32 -22.03
C VAL A 122 -3.80 17.39 -21.38
N PRO A 123 -4.48 17.10 -20.24
CA PRO A 123 -5.48 18.00 -19.66
C PRO A 123 -4.88 19.10 -18.76
N TRP A 124 -3.57 19.28 -18.76
CA TRP A 124 -2.84 20.33 -18.06
C TRP A 124 -1.88 21.08 -19.00
N VAL A 125 -1.36 22.21 -18.52
CA VAL A 125 -0.40 23.04 -19.27
C VAL A 125 0.95 22.32 -19.38
N ILE A 126 1.45 22.20 -20.61
CA ILE A 126 2.78 21.66 -20.95
C ILE A 126 3.75 22.78 -21.36
N VAL A 127 5.05 22.48 -21.51
CA VAL A 127 6.06 23.49 -21.88
C VAL A 127 5.73 24.19 -23.21
N ASN A 128 5.39 23.41 -24.24
CA ASN A 128 5.13 23.92 -25.58
C ASN A 128 3.64 24.21 -25.86
N GLU A 129 2.87 24.57 -24.82
CA GLU A 129 1.40 24.77 -24.81
C GLU A 129 0.89 25.67 -25.95
N ALA A 130 1.66 26.72 -26.28
CA ALA A 130 1.29 27.73 -27.26
C ALA A 130 1.63 27.35 -28.71
N SER A 131 2.44 26.31 -28.93
CA SER A 131 2.81 25.86 -30.27
C SER A 131 1.71 24.99 -30.88
N PRO A 132 1.52 24.99 -32.22
CA PRO A 132 0.53 24.10 -32.86
C PRO A 132 0.85 22.61 -32.66
N GLU A 133 2.13 22.24 -32.75
CA GLU A 133 2.55 20.85 -32.62
C GLU A 133 2.55 20.34 -31.18
N ARG A 134 2.67 21.22 -30.17
CA ARG A 134 2.72 20.83 -28.76
C ARG A 134 3.75 19.72 -28.51
N LEU A 135 4.98 19.95 -28.97
CA LEU A 135 6.08 19.00 -28.81
C LEU A 135 6.30 18.70 -27.32
N LEU A 136 6.35 17.42 -26.97
CA LEU A 136 6.53 16.99 -25.58
C LEU A 136 8.01 17.05 -25.19
N THR A 137 8.26 17.49 -23.97
CA THR A 137 9.60 17.68 -23.40
C THR A 137 9.83 16.82 -22.16
N GLY A 138 11.09 16.65 -21.76
CA GLY A 138 11.44 15.98 -20.51
C GLY A 138 10.97 16.70 -19.24
N ALA A 139 10.49 17.95 -19.34
CA ALA A 139 9.80 18.61 -18.24
C ALA A 139 8.31 18.23 -18.14
N ASP A 140 7.71 17.76 -19.23
CA ASP A 140 6.31 17.37 -19.30
C ASP A 140 6.11 15.95 -18.76
N PHE A 141 6.92 15.02 -19.28
CA PHE A 141 6.92 13.59 -18.95
C PHE A 141 8.33 13.08 -18.77
N ASP A 142 8.45 11.99 -18.03
CA ASP A 142 9.68 11.21 -17.86
C ASP A 142 9.43 9.80 -18.39
N PRO A 143 9.54 9.61 -19.71
CA PRO A 143 9.07 8.39 -20.35
C PRO A 143 10.08 7.26 -20.16
N GLU A 144 9.56 6.14 -19.67
CA GLU A 144 10.34 4.96 -19.29
C GLU A 144 9.65 3.70 -19.79
N GLY A 145 10.38 2.88 -20.55
CA GLY A 145 9.88 1.70 -21.23
C GLY A 145 8.84 2.03 -22.31
N PHE A 146 8.88 1.29 -23.41
CA PHE A 146 7.83 1.35 -24.42
C PHE A 146 7.64 0.04 -25.16
N VAL A 147 6.48 -0.11 -25.77
CA VAL A 147 6.17 -1.22 -26.67
C VAL A 147 5.52 -0.71 -27.96
N VAL A 148 5.70 -1.49 -29.03
CA VAL A 148 4.92 -1.36 -30.26
C VAL A 148 3.76 -2.34 -30.18
N ALA A 149 2.52 -1.85 -30.18
CA ALA A 149 1.32 -2.68 -30.15
C ALA A 149 1.07 -3.35 -31.52
N PRO A 150 0.25 -4.42 -31.59
CA PRO A 150 -0.01 -5.14 -32.85
C PRO A 150 -0.64 -4.30 -33.96
N ASP A 151 -1.32 -3.20 -33.61
CA ASP A 151 -1.88 -2.22 -34.55
C ASP A 151 -0.86 -1.16 -35.00
N GLY A 152 0.38 -1.23 -34.51
CA GLY A 152 1.48 -0.34 -34.83
C GLY A 152 1.55 0.93 -33.97
N THR A 153 0.64 1.13 -33.01
CA THR A 153 0.73 2.26 -32.07
C THR A 153 1.79 2.00 -31.01
N LEU A 154 2.16 3.06 -30.27
CA LEU A 154 3.17 3.02 -29.23
C LEU A 154 2.50 3.19 -27.86
N TRP A 155 2.85 2.32 -26.91
CA TRP A 155 2.52 2.51 -25.50
C TRP A 155 3.80 2.79 -24.73
N VAL A 156 3.78 3.85 -23.93
CA VAL A 156 4.96 4.38 -23.22
C VAL A 156 4.61 4.53 -21.74
N GLY A 157 5.49 4.08 -20.85
CA GLY A 157 5.37 4.32 -19.41
C GLY A 157 5.88 5.71 -19.06
N ASP A 158 5.37 6.29 -17.99
CA ASP A 158 5.86 7.57 -17.44
C ASP A 158 6.21 7.41 -15.96
N GLU A 159 7.22 8.16 -15.52
CA GLU A 159 7.71 8.11 -14.15
C GLU A 159 7.09 9.21 -13.24
N PHE A 160 6.79 10.38 -13.81
CA PHE A 160 6.36 11.55 -13.02
C PHE A 160 4.93 11.46 -12.50
N GLY A 161 3.98 10.99 -13.28
CA GLY A 161 2.59 10.89 -12.85
C GLY A 161 2.04 9.49 -13.02
N PRO A 162 2.81 8.45 -12.67
CA PRO A 162 2.89 7.19 -13.41
C PRO A 162 1.71 6.97 -14.35
N TYR A 163 1.92 7.34 -15.60
CA TYR A 163 0.91 7.24 -16.65
C TYR A 163 1.27 6.12 -17.62
N LEU A 164 0.25 5.61 -18.29
CA LEU A 164 0.43 5.02 -19.61
C LEU A 164 0.04 6.04 -20.67
N LEU A 165 0.97 6.31 -21.57
CA LEU A 165 0.81 7.20 -22.71
C LEU A 165 0.63 6.36 -23.97
N HIS A 166 -0.31 6.74 -24.83
CA HIS A 166 -0.64 6.01 -26.05
C HIS A 166 -0.47 6.92 -27.27
N PHE A 167 0.53 6.63 -28.09
CA PHE A 167 0.89 7.43 -29.26
C PHE A 167 0.65 6.68 -30.56
N SER A 168 0.39 7.39 -31.65
CA SER A 168 0.49 6.83 -32.99
C SER A 168 1.92 6.39 -33.31
N ALA A 169 2.08 5.59 -34.36
CA ALA A 169 3.39 5.17 -34.88
C ALA A 169 4.32 6.36 -35.22
N ASP A 170 3.74 7.51 -35.56
CA ASP A 170 4.46 8.75 -35.88
C ASP A 170 4.56 9.73 -34.71
N GLY A 171 4.12 9.37 -33.50
CA GLY A 171 4.38 10.11 -32.25
C GLY A 171 3.30 11.11 -31.82
N VAL A 172 2.09 11.06 -32.38
CA VAL A 172 0.94 11.87 -31.93
C VAL A 172 0.27 11.19 -30.74
N LEU A 173 0.09 11.90 -29.62
CA LEU A 173 -0.64 11.40 -28.47
C LEU A 173 -2.13 11.19 -28.85
N LEU A 174 -2.61 9.95 -28.71
CA LEU A 174 -3.95 9.53 -29.15
C LEU A 174 -5.01 9.65 -28.05
N ASP A 175 -4.62 9.35 -26.82
CA ASP A 175 -5.48 9.36 -25.63
C ASP A 175 -4.91 10.31 -24.56
N ALA A 176 -5.77 10.80 -23.68
CA ALA A 176 -5.29 11.47 -22.47
C ALA A 176 -4.42 10.50 -21.63
N PRO A 177 -3.39 11.00 -20.90
CA PRO A 177 -2.54 10.16 -20.06
C PRO A 177 -3.39 9.30 -19.11
N MET A 178 -3.21 7.97 -19.16
CA MET A 178 -4.01 7.05 -18.36
C MET A 178 -3.40 6.93 -16.96
N PRO A 179 -4.09 7.37 -15.89
CA PRO A 179 -3.55 7.33 -14.54
C PRO A 179 -3.42 5.89 -14.04
N THR A 180 -2.37 5.62 -13.27
CA THR A 180 -2.18 4.32 -12.63
C THR A 180 -3.11 4.20 -11.42
N PRO A 181 -4.06 3.25 -11.41
CA PRO A 181 -4.91 3.02 -10.24
C PRO A 181 -4.06 2.46 -9.09
N ASN A 182 -4.38 2.88 -7.87
CA ASN A 182 -3.78 2.29 -6.68
C ASN A 182 -4.41 0.92 -6.43
N LEU A 183 -3.72 -0.14 -6.83
CA LEU A 183 -4.13 -1.52 -6.58
C LEU A 183 -3.28 -2.09 -5.44
N PRO A 184 -3.63 -1.84 -4.16
CA PRO A 184 -2.85 -2.33 -3.03
C PRO A 184 -2.92 -3.85 -2.87
N GLY A 185 -3.83 -4.53 -3.58
CA GLY A 185 -3.95 -6.00 -3.52
C GLY A 185 -4.08 -6.50 -2.08
N LEU A 186 -4.85 -5.79 -1.26
CA LEU A 186 -4.99 -6.07 0.16
C LEU A 186 -5.63 -7.45 0.36
N PRO A 187 -5.11 -8.27 1.29
CA PRO A 187 -5.69 -9.57 1.62
C PRO A 187 -6.90 -9.44 2.56
N THR A 188 -7.67 -8.36 2.45
CA THR A 188 -8.95 -8.20 3.17
C THR A 188 -10.03 -9.05 2.52
N LEU A 189 -11.08 -9.40 3.27
CA LEU A 189 -12.15 -10.27 2.78
C LEU A 189 -12.85 -9.68 1.55
N THR A 190 -12.91 -8.35 1.47
CA THR A 190 -13.56 -7.64 0.36
C THR A 190 -12.58 -6.99 -0.63
N GLY A 191 -11.27 -7.13 -0.42
CA GLY A 191 -10.23 -6.44 -1.18
C GLY A 191 -10.21 -4.91 -1.00
N ARG A 192 -11.03 -4.37 -0.09
CA ARG A 192 -11.11 -2.93 0.21
C ARG A 192 -10.18 -2.57 1.37
N PRO A 193 -9.75 -1.29 1.47
CA PRO A 193 -9.07 -0.79 2.66
C PRO A 193 -9.88 -1.03 3.94
N PRO A 194 -9.21 -1.28 5.07
CA PRO A 194 -9.91 -1.51 6.33
C PRO A 194 -10.65 -0.28 6.83
N LEU A 195 -11.75 -0.51 7.54
CA LEU A 195 -12.50 0.54 8.24
C LEU A 195 -11.68 1.11 9.41
N VAL A 196 -11.69 2.43 9.58
CA VAL A 196 -11.17 3.08 10.79
C VAL A 196 -12.31 3.22 11.80
N ILE A 197 -12.20 2.54 12.94
CA ILE A 197 -13.24 2.52 13.97
C ILE A 197 -12.72 3.26 15.20
N GLY A 198 -13.34 4.40 15.52
CA GLY A 198 -13.01 5.19 16.70
C GLY A 198 -13.50 4.50 17.97
N HIS A 199 -12.60 3.79 18.63
CA HIS A 199 -12.87 3.02 19.85
C HIS A 199 -13.19 3.97 21.00
N ARG A 200 -14.46 3.98 21.40
CA ARG A 200 -15.04 4.96 22.33
C ARG A 200 -14.91 6.42 21.88
N GLY A 201 -14.80 6.63 20.56
CA GLY A 201 -14.42 7.91 19.94
C GLY A 201 -12.89 8.06 19.83
N SER A 202 -12.40 9.29 19.91
CA SER A 202 -10.95 9.61 19.92
C SER A 202 -10.43 9.57 21.36
N SER A 203 -10.61 8.41 22.01
CA SER A 203 -10.41 8.20 23.45
C SER A 203 -8.95 8.39 23.91
N GLY A 204 -8.00 8.31 22.98
CA GLY A 204 -6.59 8.66 23.21
C GLY A 204 -6.35 10.16 23.44
N THR A 205 -7.33 11.00 23.12
CA THR A 205 -7.20 12.48 23.12
C THR A 205 -8.33 13.20 23.85
N ARG A 206 -9.41 12.50 24.20
CA ARG A 206 -10.61 13.00 24.87
C ARG A 206 -11.13 11.92 25.81
N PRO A 207 -11.82 12.28 26.93
CA PRO A 207 -12.47 11.29 27.77
C PRO A 207 -13.42 10.41 26.94
N GLU A 208 -13.27 9.09 27.10
CA GLU A 208 -14.00 8.08 26.33
C GLU A 208 -15.53 8.24 26.43
N HIS A 209 -16.24 7.84 25.37
CA HIS A 209 -17.69 7.91 25.25
C HIS A 209 -18.31 9.27 25.60
N THR A 210 -17.71 10.36 25.10
CA THR A 210 -18.31 11.70 25.11
C THR A 210 -18.69 12.10 23.69
N LEU A 211 -19.68 12.99 23.52
CA LEU A 211 -20.00 13.52 22.18
C LEU A 211 -18.77 14.20 21.55
N GLU A 212 -17.92 14.84 22.35
CA GLU A 212 -16.67 15.44 21.87
C GLU A 212 -15.66 14.38 21.39
N ALA A 213 -15.48 13.28 22.12
CA ALA A 213 -14.61 12.19 21.65
C ALA A 213 -15.08 11.62 20.30
N TYR A 214 -16.40 11.46 20.12
CA TYR A 214 -16.96 11.02 18.86
C TYR A 214 -16.79 12.06 17.74
N ARG A 215 -17.04 13.35 18.02
CA ARG A 215 -16.83 14.43 17.06
C ARG A 215 -15.39 14.47 16.55
N VAL A 216 -14.42 14.42 17.48
CA VAL A 216 -12.99 14.40 17.14
C VAL A 216 -12.62 13.16 16.33
N ALA A 217 -13.18 11.98 16.65
CA ALA A 217 -12.95 10.77 15.85
C ALA A 217 -13.44 10.93 14.40
N ILE A 218 -14.63 11.51 14.22
CA ILE A 218 -15.22 11.76 12.90
C ILE A 218 -14.36 12.75 12.11
N GLU A 219 -13.94 13.85 12.73
CA GLU A 219 -13.07 14.86 12.10
C GLU A 219 -11.69 14.29 11.74
N ALA A 220 -11.19 13.35 12.55
CA ALA A 220 -9.94 12.65 12.32
C ALA A 220 -10.02 11.54 11.25
N GLY A 221 -11.20 11.26 10.69
CA GLY A 221 -11.36 10.30 9.60
C GLY A 221 -11.93 8.93 9.98
N ALA A 222 -12.46 8.74 11.19
CA ALA A 222 -13.13 7.47 11.55
C ALA A 222 -14.37 7.21 10.69
N ASP A 223 -14.49 6.01 10.11
CA ASP A 223 -15.65 5.55 9.33
C ASP A 223 -16.82 5.16 10.24
N PHE A 224 -16.48 4.65 11.42
CA PHE A 224 -17.42 4.29 12.48
C PHE A 224 -16.96 4.86 13.82
N ILE A 225 -17.93 5.22 14.67
CA ILE A 225 -17.69 5.47 16.09
C ILE A 225 -18.30 4.34 16.92
N GLU A 226 -17.61 3.92 17.98
CA GLU A 226 -17.98 2.76 18.79
C GLU A 226 -18.56 3.23 20.14
N PRO A 227 -19.87 3.07 20.37
CA PRO A 227 -20.47 3.24 21.69
C PRO A 227 -20.68 1.91 22.42
N ASP A 228 -20.05 1.76 23.58
CA ASP A 228 -20.37 0.72 24.55
C ASP A 228 -21.67 1.07 25.27
N LEU A 229 -22.68 0.20 25.24
CA LEU A 229 -24.01 0.52 25.74
C LEU A 229 -24.38 -0.23 27.01
N VAL A 230 -24.81 0.56 27.99
CA VAL A 230 -25.40 0.15 29.27
C VAL A 230 -26.70 0.92 29.51
N VAL A 231 -27.46 0.55 30.55
CA VAL A 231 -28.84 1.02 30.74
C VAL A 231 -29.00 1.78 32.06
N THR A 232 -29.64 2.95 32.01
CA THR A 232 -30.01 3.72 33.21
C THR A 232 -31.19 3.08 33.96
N LYS A 233 -31.44 3.50 35.20
CA LYS A 233 -32.57 3.04 36.02
C LYS A 233 -33.93 3.19 35.35
N ASP A 234 -34.09 4.24 34.55
CA ASP A 234 -35.30 4.59 33.80
C ASP A 234 -35.30 4.08 32.34
N GLY A 235 -34.40 3.14 32.01
CA GLY A 235 -34.47 2.36 30.77
C GLY A 235 -33.88 3.04 29.54
N VAL A 236 -32.90 3.93 29.70
CA VAL A 236 -32.24 4.63 28.59
C VAL A 236 -30.86 4.06 28.31
N LEU A 237 -30.55 3.83 27.03
CA LEU A 237 -29.20 3.43 26.59
C LEU A 237 -28.25 4.62 26.62
N VAL A 238 -27.16 4.47 27.37
CA VAL A 238 -26.08 5.46 27.48
C VAL A 238 -24.74 4.84 27.15
N ALA A 239 -23.84 5.66 26.59
CA ALA A 239 -22.53 5.17 26.16
C ALA A 239 -21.53 5.19 27.31
N ARG A 240 -21.15 4.01 27.82
CA ARG A 240 -20.14 3.77 28.86
C ARG A 240 -19.60 2.35 28.74
N HIS A 241 -18.27 2.22 28.87
CA HIS A 241 -17.61 0.92 28.74
C HIS A 241 -18.01 -0.08 29.83
N GLU A 242 -18.19 0.37 31.07
CA GLU A 242 -18.57 -0.48 32.19
C GLU A 242 -19.89 -0.02 32.81
N PRO A 243 -20.71 -0.94 33.35
CA PRO A 243 -21.87 -0.59 34.18
C PRO A 243 -21.48 0.18 35.43
N VAL A 244 -20.27 -0.03 35.94
CA VAL A 244 -19.69 0.68 37.08
C VAL A 244 -18.94 1.94 36.61
N MET A 245 -19.37 3.11 37.08
CA MET A 245 -18.75 4.41 36.72
C MET A 245 -17.47 4.69 37.50
N VAL A 246 -17.41 4.22 38.75
CA VAL A 246 -16.28 4.39 39.66
C VAL A 246 -16.13 3.11 40.48
N VAL A 247 -14.92 2.55 40.49
CA VAL A 247 -14.54 1.39 41.31
C VAL A 247 -13.80 1.88 42.54
N LEU A 248 -14.15 1.31 43.69
CA LEU A 248 -13.54 1.59 44.99
C LEU A 248 -12.79 0.35 45.49
N ASP A 249 -11.63 0.57 46.11
CA ASP A 249 -10.99 -0.46 46.92
C ASP A 249 -11.69 -0.64 48.28
N ARG A 250 -11.09 -1.51 49.11
CA ARG A 250 -11.62 -1.91 50.42
C ARG A 250 -11.68 -0.75 51.41
N ASP A 251 -10.84 0.26 51.22
CA ASP A 251 -10.73 1.44 52.06
C ASP A 251 -11.57 2.60 51.52
N GLY A 252 -12.35 2.36 50.46
CA GLY A 252 -13.21 3.36 49.81
C GLY A 252 -12.45 4.31 48.88
N LYS A 253 -11.20 4.00 48.52
CA LYS A 253 -10.41 4.83 47.60
C LYS A 253 -10.74 4.48 46.16
N VAL A 254 -10.88 5.51 45.32
CA VAL A 254 -11.09 5.38 43.88
C VAL A 254 -9.88 4.71 43.21
N THR A 255 -10.12 3.58 42.55
CA THR A 255 -9.12 2.85 41.76
C THR A 255 -9.31 3.03 40.26
N GLU A 256 -10.56 3.23 39.82
CA GLU A 256 -10.93 3.57 38.45
C GLU A 256 -12.12 4.52 38.47
N ALA A 257 -12.14 5.52 37.58
CA ALA A 257 -13.24 6.46 37.45
C ALA A 257 -13.40 6.90 36.00
N THR A 258 -14.66 7.01 35.58
CA THR A 258 -15.03 7.56 34.27
C THR A 258 -16.06 8.70 34.41
N THR A 259 -16.56 8.96 35.63
CA THR A 259 -17.29 10.19 36.00
C THR A 259 -16.76 10.79 37.31
N ASP A 260 -17.20 12.00 37.62
CA ASP A 260 -16.96 12.71 38.88
C ASP A 260 -17.88 12.28 40.04
N VAL A 261 -18.68 11.21 39.90
CA VAL A 261 -19.72 10.82 40.87
C VAL A 261 -19.20 10.62 42.31
N ALA A 262 -17.97 10.11 42.45
CA ALA A 262 -17.37 9.90 43.77
C ALA A 262 -17.07 11.20 44.54
N THR A 263 -17.07 12.34 43.85
CA THR A 263 -16.90 13.67 44.45
C THR A 263 -18.22 14.41 44.69
N ARG A 264 -19.36 13.77 44.41
CA ARG A 264 -20.71 14.36 44.54
C ARG A 264 -21.37 13.93 45.86
N PRO A 265 -21.47 14.81 46.88
CA PRO A 265 -22.00 14.45 48.20
C PRO A 265 -23.42 13.88 48.16
N GLU A 266 -24.26 14.38 47.25
CA GLU A 266 -25.64 13.94 47.04
C GLU A 266 -25.75 12.46 46.62
N PHE A 267 -24.67 11.87 46.10
CA PHE A 267 -24.63 10.48 45.67
C PHE A 267 -23.82 9.58 46.58
N ALA A 268 -23.23 10.07 47.68
CA ALA A 268 -22.35 9.27 48.55
C ALA A 268 -22.98 7.95 49.05
N GLY A 269 -24.31 7.91 49.25
CA GLY A 269 -25.05 6.70 49.63
C GLY A 269 -25.36 5.70 48.50
N ARG A 270 -24.84 5.92 47.28
CA ARG A 270 -25.12 5.08 46.09
C ARG A 270 -24.07 4.00 45.85
N VAL A 271 -23.04 3.90 46.69
CA VAL A 271 -22.04 2.83 46.61
C VAL A 271 -22.69 1.48 46.86
N LYS A 272 -22.46 0.52 45.96
CA LYS A 272 -22.91 -0.87 46.12
C LYS A 272 -21.83 -1.85 45.68
N THR A 273 -21.83 -3.02 46.31
CA THR A 273 -21.09 -4.19 45.83
C THR A 273 -22.02 -5.06 44.98
N LYS A 274 -21.64 -5.36 43.74
CA LYS A 274 -22.37 -6.28 42.86
C LYS A 274 -21.40 -7.27 42.21
N ASN A 275 -21.92 -8.45 41.87
CA ASN A 275 -21.17 -9.44 41.13
C ASN A 275 -21.25 -9.11 39.62
N LEU A 276 -20.14 -8.64 39.05
CA LEU A 276 -19.96 -8.41 37.63
C LEU A 276 -19.12 -9.56 37.08
N ASP A 277 -19.73 -10.38 36.23
CA ASP A 277 -19.08 -11.50 35.55
C ASP A 277 -18.29 -12.46 36.47
N GLY A 278 -18.85 -12.75 37.65
CA GLY A 278 -18.24 -13.64 38.64
C GLY A 278 -17.29 -12.94 39.62
N GLN A 279 -17.08 -11.63 39.49
CA GLN A 279 -16.24 -10.83 40.39
C GLN A 279 -17.07 -9.83 41.20
N ASP A 280 -16.84 -9.77 42.50
CA ASP A 280 -17.46 -8.75 43.34
C ASP A 280 -16.76 -7.41 43.16
N VAL A 281 -17.50 -6.42 42.65
CA VAL A 281 -17.02 -5.06 42.38
C VAL A 281 -17.79 -4.10 43.29
N THR A 282 -17.08 -3.20 43.96
CA THR A 282 -17.68 -2.15 44.80
C THR A 282 -17.55 -0.80 44.11
N GLY A 283 -18.66 -0.09 43.94
CA GLY A 283 -18.66 1.15 43.17
C GLY A 283 -20.01 1.81 42.98
N TYR A 284 -20.04 2.77 42.05
CA TYR A 284 -21.25 3.49 41.63
C TYR A 284 -21.73 2.94 40.28
N TRP A 285 -23.00 2.51 40.20
CA TRP A 285 -23.52 1.72 39.09
C TRP A 285 -24.54 2.48 38.26
N ILE A 286 -24.44 2.48 36.94
CA ILE A 286 -25.27 3.28 36.04
C ILE A 286 -26.76 2.94 36.16
N GLU A 287 -27.10 1.67 36.33
CA GLU A 287 -28.46 1.19 36.46
C GLU A 287 -29.13 1.62 37.78
N ASP A 288 -28.38 2.22 38.72
CA ASP A 288 -28.94 2.84 39.92
C ASP A 288 -29.31 4.33 39.71
N PHE A 289 -28.92 4.95 38.60
CA PHE A 289 -29.16 6.37 38.31
C PHE A 289 -30.20 6.52 37.20
N THR A 290 -31.12 7.46 37.36
CA THR A 290 -31.97 7.95 36.26
C THR A 290 -31.13 8.72 35.25
N LEU A 291 -31.62 8.87 34.01
CA LEU A 291 -30.93 9.70 33.02
C LEU A 291 -30.74 11.14 33.53
N ALA A 292 -31.75 11.70 34.20
CA ALA A 292 -31.69 13.06 34.73
C ALA A 292 -30.56 13.23 35.76
N GLU A 293 -30.39 12.28 36.68
CA GLU A 293 -29.26 12.27 37.62
C GLU A 293 -27.92 12.07 36.89
N LEU A 294 -27.86 11.16 35.93
CA LEU A 294 -26.64 10.90 35.17
C LEU A 294 -26.16 12.13 34.38
N LYS A 295 -27.09 12.95 33.87
CA LYS A 295 -26.80 14.19 33.16
C LYS A 295 -26.20 15.31 34.04
N THR A 296 -26.29 15.21 35.37
CA THR A 296 -25.62 16.16 36.27
C THR A 296 -24.14 15.83 36.49
N LEU A 297 -23.72 14.61 36.16
CA LEU A 297 -22.34 14.13 36.28
C LEU A 297 -21.51 14.60 35.09
N ARG A 298 -20.19 14.58 35.26
CA ARG A 298 -19.23 14.92 34.21
C ARG A 298 -18.23 13.80 34.00
N ALA A 299 -17.90 13.55 32.74
CA ALA A 299 -16.89 12.58 32.35
C ALA A 299 -15.50 13.02 32.84
N VAL A 300 -14.67 12.04 33.20
CA VAL A 300 -13.27 12.21 33.57
C VAL A 300 -12.41 11.20 32.82
N GLU A 301 -11.14 11.51 32.60
CA GLU A 301 -10.18 10.63 31.93
C GLU A 301 -9.90 9.38 32.77
N ARG A 302 -10.06 8.20 32.15
CA ARG A 302 -9.90 6.88 32.78
C ARG A 302 -8.44 6.53 33.04
N LEU A 303 -7.53 7.01 32.18
CA LEU A 303 -6.08 6.78 32.27
C LEU A 303 -5.32 8.09 32.54
N PRO A 304 -5.60 8.81 33.65
CA PRO A 304 -5.14 10.18 33.84
C PRO A 304 -3.61 10.28 33.98
N ALA A 305 -2.95 9.21 34.42
CA ALA A 305 -1.49 9.15 34.51
C ALA A 305 -0.81 9.10 33.12
N LEU A 306 -1.53 8.63 32.10
CA LEU A 306 -1.01 8.49 30.73
C LEU A 306 -1.48 9.63 29.83
N ARG A 307 -2.75 10.04 29.94
CA ARG A 307 -3.42 10.98 29.01
C ARG A 307 -3.66 12.37 29.61
N GLY A 308 -3.38 12.56 30.90
CA GLY A 308 -3.63 13.81 31.62
C GLY A 308 -5.10 13.99 32.01
N ARG A 309 -5.45 15.18 32.49
CA ARG A 309 -6.78 15.52 33.03
C ARG A 309 -7.40 16.77 32.42
N THR A 310 -6.83 17.25 31.31
CA THR A 310 -7.18 18.55 30.70
C THR A 310 -8.67 18.70 30.41
N PHE A 311 -9.37 17.61 30.13
CA PHE A 311 -10.78 17.59 29.75
C PHE A 311 -11.73 17.09 30.84
N ASP A 312 -11.23 16.81 32.04
CA ASP A 312 -12.06 16.39 33.17
C ASP A 312 -13.13 17.44 33.46
N GLY A 313 -14.36 16.99 33.73
CA GLY A 313 -15.44 17.89 34.15
C GLY A 313 -16.15 18.63 33.02
N GLN A 314 -15.72 18.48 31.77
CA GLN A 314 -16.25 19.30 30.66
C GLN A 314 -17.46 18.68 29.95
N PHE A 315 -17.55 17.35 29.91
CA PHE A 315 -18.50 16.65 29.04
C PHE A 315 -19.47 15.79 29.82
N GLU A 316 -20.67 15.62 29.27
CA GLU A 316 -21.73 14.77 29.82
C GLU A 316 -21.64 13.33 29.30
N VAL A 317 -22.33 12.42 29.98
CA VAL A 317 -22.58 11.06 29.47
C VAL A 317 -23.66 11.12 28.37
N PRO A 318 -23.38 10.65 27.14
CA PRO A 318 -24.33 10.68 26.05
C PRO A 318 -25.24 9.46 26.02
N THR A 319 -26.46 9.66 25.57
CA THR A 319 -27.41 8.61 25.17
C THR A 319 -27.12 8.14 23.74
N LEU A 320 -27.59 6.95 23.37
CA LEU A 320 -27.50 6.48 21.98
C LEU A 320 -28.20 7.44 20.99
N SER A 321 -29.36 7.98 21.37
CA SER A 321 -30.10 8.95 20.53
C SER A 321 -29.28 10.23 20.27
N GLU A 322 -28.57 10.76 21.27
CA GLU A 322 -27.69 11.93 21.09
C GLU A 322 -26.50 11.63 20.17
N ILE A 323 -25.96 10.41 20.22
CA ILE A 323 -24.88 9.98 19.31
C ILE A 323 -25.38 9.90 17.86
N ILE A 324 -26.57 9.34 17.65
CA ILE A 324 -27.21 9.30 16.32
C ILE A 324 -27.49 10.73 15.82
N ALA A 325 -27.92 11.64 16.70
CA ALA A 325 -28.12 13.05 16.35
C ALA A 325 -26.81 13.73 15.90
N LEU A 326 -25.69 13.48 16.58
CA LEU A 326 -24.37 13.97 16.19
C LEU A 326 -23.96 13.49 14.79
N ILE A 327 -24.21 12.22 14.46
CA ILE A 327 -23.92 11.67 13.13
C ILE A 327 -24.76 12.35 12.05
N ARG A 328 -26.05 12.55 12.31
CA ARG A 328 -26.96 13.22 11.37
C ARG A 328 -26.55 14.66 11.11
N ASP A 329 -26.22 15.41 12.16
CA ASP A 329 -25.70 16.76 12.05
C ASP A 329 -24.40 16.80 11.23
N THR A 330 -23.49 15.84 11.48
CA THR A 330 -22.24 15.76 10.72
C THR A 330 -22.47 15.46 9.24
N GLU A 331 -23.37 14.53 8.92
CA GLU A 331 -23.75 14.23 7.53
C GLU A 331 -24.39 15.46 6.85
N ALA A 332 -25.29 16.16 7.54
CA ALA A 332 -25.93 17.37 7.01
C ALA A 332 -24.92 18.49 6.72
N ARG A 333 -23.88 18.64 7.56
CA ARG A 333 -22.85 19.68 7.40
C ARG A 333 -21.76 19.34 6.39
N THR A 334 -21.40 18.07 6.26
CA THR A 334 -20.17 17.64 5.54
C THR A 334 -20.44 16.72 4.35
N GLY A 335 -21.64 16.15 4.24
CA GLY A 335 -21.95 15.07 3.30
C GLY A 335 -21.33 13.71 3.66
N ARG A 336 -20.49 13.64 4.70
CA ARG A 336 -19.82 12.40 5.12
C ARG A 336 -20.78 11.51 5.89
N ARG A 337 -20.93 10.26 5.43
CA ARG A 337 -21.73 9.23 6.10
C ARG A 337 -20.85 8.42 7.04
N VAL A 338 -21.01 8.66 8.34
CA VAL A 338 -20.37 7.87 9.41
C VAL A 338 -21.38 6.87 9.99
N GLY A 339 -20.91 5.68 10.37
CA GLY A 339 -21.71 4.67 11.07
C GLY A 339 -21.48 4.62 12.59
N ILE A 340 -22.30 3.83 13.28
CA ILE A 340 -22.09 3.45 14.69
C ILE A 340 -21.76 1.97 14.79
N TYR A 341 -20.99 1.64 15.81
CA TYR A 341 -20.57 0.27 16.12
C TYR A 341 -20.95 -0.09 17.57
N PRO A 342 -22.25 -0.11 17.94
CA PRO A 342 -22.66 -0.36 19.31
C PRO A 342 -22.23 -1.72 19.86
N GLU A 343 -21.61 -1.72 21.03
CA GLU A 343 -21.42 -2.92 21.86
C GLU A 343 -22.56 -3.03 22.89
N THR A 344 -23.22 -4.20 22.98
CA THR A 344 -24.07 -4.48 24.15
C THR A 344 -23.21 -5.02 25.28
N LYS A 345 -22.96 -4.21 26.32
CA LYS A 345 -22.13 -4.57 27.47
C LYS A 345 -22.87 -5.50 28.44
N HIS A 346 -22.18 -6.56 28.86
CA HIS A 346 -22.64 -7.56 29.85
C HIS A 346 -24.15 -7.88 29.79
N PRO A 347 -24.69 -8.36 28.65
CA PRO A 347 -26.12 -8.67 28.53
C PRO A 347 -26.65 -9.59 29.64
N THR A 348 -25.87 -10.58 30.07
CA THR A 348 -26.25 -11.48 31.18
C THR A 348 -26.37 -10.72 32.51
N PHE A 349 -25.43 -9.82 32.82
CA PHE A 349 -25.50 -8.97 34.01
C PHE A 349 -26.68 -8.01 33.94
N MET A 350 -26.90 -7.33 32.81
CA MET A 350 -27.99 -6.36 32.63
C MET A 350 -29.36 -7.01 32.78
N ALA A 351 -29.55 -8.20 32.23
CA ALA A 351 -30.78 -8.96 32.43
C ALA A 351 -31.01 -9.31 33.91
N ALA A 352 -29.95 -9.70 34.63
CA ALA A 352 -30.04 -10.10 36.03
C ALA A 352 -30.23 -8.91 37.00
N GLN A 353 -29.53 -7.79 36.78
CA GLN A 353 -29.48 -6.65 37.70
C GLN A 353 -30.47 -5.54 37.35
N ALA A 354 -30.62 -5.22 36.06
CA ALA A 354 -31.52 -4.17 35.60
C ALA A 354 -32.89 -4.72 35.15
N GLY A 355 -33.02 -6.02 34.94
CA GLY A 355 -34.25 -6.64 34.41
C GLY A 355 -34.53 -6.25 32.96
N VAL A 356 -33.49 -5.85 32.21
CA VAL A 356 -33.61 -5.33 30.84
C VAL A 356 -32.87 -6.23 29.87
N ASN A 357 -33.51 -6.55 28.74
CA ASN A 357 -32.85 -7.12 27.58
C ASN A 357 -32.24 -5.97 26.75
N THR A 358 -30.94 -5.69 26.95
CA THR A 358 -30.21 -4.62 26.27
C THR A 358 -30.25 -4.76 24.74
N SER A 359 -30.26 -5.98 24.22
CA SER A 359 -30.34 -6.25 22.77
C SER A 359 -31.68 -5.84 22.17
N GLN A 360 -32.79 -6.13 22.87
CA GLN A 360 -34.12 -5.67 22.44
C GLN A 360 -34.20 -4.14 22.50
N LEU A 361 -33.76 -3.54 23.61
CA LEU A 361 -33.77 -2.08 23.80
C LEU A 361 -32.93 -1.35 22.75
N LEU A 362 -31.80 -1.93 22.32
CA LEU A 362 -30.98 -1.40 21.24
C LEU A 362 -31.76 -1.37 19.92
N ILE A 363 -32.36 -2.48 19.51
CA ILE A 363 -33.13 -2.55 18.27
C ILE A 363 -34.35 -1.61 18.31
N ASP A 364 -35.04 -1.52 19.43
CA ASP A 364 -36.16 -0.60 19.62
C ASP A 364 -35.72 0.86 19.49
N THR A 365 -34.56 1.21 20.07
CA THR A 365 -34.00 2.56 19.97
C THR A 365 -33.58 2.88 18.54
N LEU A 366 -32.87 1.97 17.85
CA LEU A 366 -32.47 2.18 16.46
C LEU A 366 -33.67 2.35 15.53
N LYS A 367 -34.74 1.58 15.74
CA LYS A 367 -36.00 1.72 14.98
C LYS A 367 -36.71 3.03 15.28
N LYS A 368 -36.82 3.39 16.55
CA LYS A 368 -37.41 4.67 16.97
C LYS A 368 -36.69 5.84 16.32
N GLU A 369 -35.36 5.79 16.30
CA GLU A 369 -34.56 6.83 15.67
C GLU A 369 -34.59 6.74 14.15
N GLY A 370 -34.90 5.59 13.55
CA GLY A 370 -34.82 5.39 12.09
C GLY A 370 -33.38 5.25 11.58
N PHE A 371 -32.51 4.62 12.37
CA PHE A 371 -31.09 4.42 12.06
C PHE A 371 -30.76 2.92 11.96
N THR A 372 -31.29 2.26 10.93
CA THR A 372 -31.21 0.80 10.72
C THR A 372 -30.58 0.43 9.37
N ASP A 373 -29.73 1.29 8.82
CA ASP A 373 -28.99 1.01 7.58
C ASP A 373 -27.86 -0.01 7.87
N PRO A 374 -27.87 -1.21 7.26
CA PRO A 374 -26.83 -2.23 7.48
C PRO A 374 -25.43 -1.80 7.04
N ALA A 375 -25.29 -0.76 6.21
CA ALA A 375 -23.98 -0.20 5.85
C ALA A 375 -23.44 0.76 6.92
N ARG A 376 -24.25 1.13 7.93
CA ARG A 376 -23.94 2.16 8.93
C ARG A 376 -24.08 1.70 10.38
N VAL A 377 -24.46 0.45 10.62
CA VAL A 377 -24.59 -0.10 11.97
C VAL A 377 -23.99 -1.50 12.01
N PHE A 378 -22.97 -1.70 12.84
CA PHE A 378 -22.57 -3.02 13.32
C PHE A 378 -22.99 -3.17 14.77
N ILE A 379 -23.45 -4.36 15.18
CA ILE A 379 -23.71 -4.64 16.60
C ILE A 379 -22.69 -5.68 17.08
N GLN A 380 -22.04 -5.43 18.20
CA GLN A 380 -21.07 -6.36 18.78
C GLN A 380 -21.36 -6.75 20.23
N SER A 381 -20.82 -7.90 20.62
CA SER A 381 -20.81 -8.35 22.02
C SER A 381 -19.76 -9.43 22.23
N PHE A 382 -19.25 -9.53 23.46
CA PHE A 382 -18.46 -10.68 23.91
C PHE A 382 -19.32 -11.91 24.16
N GLU A 383 -20.56 -11.73 24.58
CA GLU A 383 -21.47 -12.85 24.86
C GLU A 383 -22.01 -13.44 23.55
N THR A 384 -22.15 -14.76 23.49
CA THR A 384 -22.59 -15.44 22.27
C THR A 384 -24.11 -15.51 22.16
N GLY A 385 -24.79 -15.67 23.31
CA GLY A 385 -26.22 -15.92 23.36
C GLY A 385 -27.06 -14.74 22.88
N ASN A 386 -26.69 -13.51 23.24
CA ASN A 386 -27.44 -12.32 22.82
C ASN A 386 -27.28 -12.05 21.32
N LEU A 387 -26.10 -12.30 20.72
CA LEU A 387 -25.91 -12.17 19.27
C LEU A 387 -26.75 -13.20 18.50
N ARG A 388 -26.85 -14.43 19.01
CA ARG A 388 -27.73 -15.46 18.43
C ARG A 388 -29.21 -15.07 18.53
N ASP A 389 -29.64 -14.51 19.67
CA ASP A 389 -31.02 -14.06 19.85
C ASP A 389 -31.34 -12.82 18.99
N LEU A 390 -30.39 -11.89 18.85
CA LEU A 390 -30.47 -10.78 17.89
C LEU A 390 -30.71 -11.30 16.48
N HIS A 391 -29.93 -12.29 16.05
CA HIS A 391 -30.00 -12.88 14.72
C HIS A 391 -31.31 -13.64 14.48
N ALA A 392 -31.68 -14.53 15.40
CA ALA A 392 -32.77 -15.49 15.20
C ALA A 392 -34.16 -14.93 15.54
N THR A 393 -34.24 -13.97 16.47
CA THR A 393 -35.52 -13.55 17.06
C THR A 393 -35.75 -12.05 16.94
N ILE A 394 -34.89 -11.24 17.57
CA ILE A 394 -35.17 -9.81 17.81
C ILE A 394 -35.19 -9.03 16.50
N MET A 395 -34.14 -9.13 15.68
CA MET A 395 -34.06 -8.38 14.42
C MET A 395 -35.12 -8.85 13.41
N PRO A 396 -35.36 -10.17 13.19
CA PRO A 396 -36.46 -10.63 12.35
C PRO A 396 -37.83 -10.12 12.78
N ALA A 397 -38.16 -10.20 14.08
CA ALA A 397 -39.42 -9.68 14.61
C ALA A 397 -39.56 -8.16 14.41
N ALA A 398 -38.43 -7.45 14.42
CA ALA A 398 -38.36 -6.03 14.21
C ALA A 398 -38.34 -5.62 12.72
N GLY A 399 -38.20 -6.56 11.77
CA GLY A 399 -38.02 -6.27 10.34
C GLY A 399 -36.66 -5.60 10.03
N VAL A 400 -35.66 -5.85 10.87
CA VAL A 400 -34.31 -5.27 10.77
C VAL A 400 -33.32 -6.38 10.41
N LYS A 401 -32.23 -6.03 9.72
CA LYS A 401 -31.11 -6.94 9.47
C LYS A 401 -29.81 -6.15 9.49
N LEU A 402 -29.06 -6.26 10.58
CA LEU A 402 -27.79 -5.56 10.78
C LEU A 402 -26.66 -6.57 10.93
N PRO A 403 -25.44 -6.26 10.44
CA PRO A 403 -24.29 -7.11 10.65
C PRO A 403 -23.94 -7.23 12.14
N LEU A 404 -23.78 -8.46 12.61
CA LEU A 404 -23.35 -8.77 13.97
C LEU A 404 -21.87 -9.14 13.98
N VAL A 405 -21.17 -8.78 15.06
CA VAL A 405 -19.75 -9.09 15.27
C VAL A 405 -19.53 -9.72 16.64
N GLN A 406 -18.96 -10.94 16.64
CA GLN A 406 -18.57 -11.63 17.86
C GLN A 406 -17.24 -11.07 18.37
N LEU A 407 -17.21 -10.49 19.56
CA LEU A 407 -15.96 -10.07 20.20
C LEU A 407 -15.24 -11.28 20.82
N LEU A 408 -13.91 -11.29 20.72
CA LEU A 408 -13.08 -12.31 21.34
C LEU A 408 -12.02 -11.68 22.24
N GLY A 409 -12.07 -12.07 23.51
CA GLY A 409 -11.08 -11.66 24.51
C GLY A 409 -9.71 -12.30 24.29
N GLY A 410 -8.89 -12.26 25.35
CA GLY A 410 -7.61 -12.96 25.35
C GLY A 410 -7.75 -14.48 25.17
N GLN A 411 -6.69 -15.12 24.71
CA GLN A 411 -6.67 -16.54 24.32
C GLN A 411 -7.13 -17.51 25.42
N THR A 412 -6.96 -17.16 26.69
CA THR A 412 -7.28 -18.01 27.84
C THR A 412 -8.66 -17.76 28.44
N GLY A 413 -9.35 -16.68 28.02
CA GLY A 413 -10.68 -16.32 28.52
C GLY A 413 -11.81 -17.10 27.84
N ALA A 414 -13.04 -16.84 28.30
CA ALA A 414 -14.27 -17.34 27.69
C ALA A 414 -15.34 -16.23 27.74
N PRO A 415 -16.30 -16.19 26.79
CA PRO A 415 -17.52 -15.41 26.94
C PRO A 415 -18.20 -15.71 28.28
N TYR A 416 -18.64 -14.67 28.99
CA TYR A 416 -19.19 -14.85 30.32
C TYR A 416 -20.48 -15.67 30.30
N ASP A 417 -21.31 -15.53 29.26
CA ASP A 417 -22.57 -16.26 29.13
C ASP A 417 -22.39 -17.78 28.95
N LEU A 418 -21.24 -18.21 28.42
CA LEU A 418 -20.85 -19.62 28.41
C LEU A 418 -20.46 -20.07 29.81
N THR A 419 -19.66 -19.26 30.52
CA THR A 419 -19.24 -19.54 31.90
C THR A 419 -20.44 -19.64 32.84
N ALA A 420 -21.39 -18.70 32.76
CA ALA A 420 -22.62 -18.67 33.55
C ALA A 420 -23.50 -19.92 33.31
N ARG A 421 -23.48 -20.45 32.08
CA ARG A 421 -24.17 -21.69 31.70
C ARG A 421 -23.35 -22.97 31.95
N LYS A 422 -22.15 -22.85 32.53
CA LYS A 422 -21.20 -23.96 32.75
C LYS A 422 -20.79 -24.67 31.46
N ASP A 423 -20.78 -23.97 30.34
CA ASP A 423 -20.21 -24.44 29.08
C ASP A 423 -18.67 -24.36 29.17
N PRO A 424 -17.93 -25.44 28.85
CA PRO A 424 -16.48 -25.48 29.02
C PRO A 424 -15.70 -24.73 27.93
N ARG A 425 -16.36 -24.31 26.84
CA ARG A 425 -15.69 -23.67 25.70
C ARG A 425 -15.04 -22.33 26.08
N ARG A 426 -13.85 -22.11 25.55
CA ARG A 426 -13.05 -20.89 25.69
C ARG A 426 -12.92 -20.15 24.37
N ASN A 427 -12.33 -18.96 24.40
CA ASN A 427 -12.03 -18.20 23.19
C ASN A 427 -11.22 -19.04 22.19
N ALA A 428 -10.25 -19.84 22.65
CA ALA A 428 -9.48 -20.74 21.78
C ALA A 428 -10.37 -21.71 20.98
N ASP A 429 -11.40 -22.29 21.60
CA ASP A 429 -12.33 -23.21 20.94
C ASP A 429 -13.18 -22.49 19.88
N LEU A 430 -13.58 -21.24 20.16
CA LEU A 430 -14.32 -20.38 19.22
C LEU A 430 -13.48 -19.95 18.01
N THR A 431 -12.15 -20.02 18.12
CA THR A 431 -11.21 -19.66 17.03
C THR A 431 -10.73 -20.82 16.18
N THR A 432 -11.18 -22.05 16.46
CA THR A 432 -10.96 -23.21 15.57
C THR A 432 -11.71 -23.02 14.24
N PRO A 433 -11.33 -23.71 13.14
CA PRO A 433 -12.11 -23.67 11.91
C PRO A 433 -13.60 -24.00 12.10
N GLU A 434 -13.91 -24.95 13.00
CA GLU A 434 -15.27 -25.31 13.38
C GLU A 434 -15.96 -24.18 14.15
N GLY A 435 -15.27 -23.59 15.13
CA GLY A 435 -15.78 -22.45 15.91
C GLY A 435 -16.07 -21.22 15.05
N LEU A 436 -15.18 -20.91 14.10
CA LEU A 436 -15.37 -19.80 13.16
C LEU A 436 -16.56 -20.05 12.22
N ARG A 437 -16.76 -21.29 11.74
CA ARG A 437 -17.95 -21.65 10.96
C ARG A 437 -19.23 -21.55 11.78
N ASP A 438 -19.20 -21.90 13.06
CA ASP A 438 -20.33 -21.71 13.97
C ASP A 438 -20.64 -20.23 14.19
N ILE A 439 -19.62 -19.38 14.38
CA ILE A 439 -19.80 -17.91 14.46
C ILE A 439 -20.45 -17.36 13.18
N ALA A 440 -20.01 -17.81 12.02
CA ALA A 440 -20.55 -17.39 10.72
C ALA A 440 -22.05 -17.73 10.52
N THR A 441 -22.64 -18.57 11.37
CA THR A 441 -24.09 -18.85 11.32
C THR A 441 -24.95 -17.70 11.84
N TYR A 442 -24.41 -16.80 12.66
CA TYR A 442 -25.15 -15.69 13.25
C TYR A 442 -24.45 -14.32 13.10
N ALA A 443 -23.13 -14.30 12.92
CA ALA A 443 -22.34 -13.08 12.78
C ALA A 443 -21.72 -12.93 11.38
N SER A 444 -21.52 -11.68 10.97
CA SER A 444 -20.83 -11.32 9.72
C SER A 444 -19.35 -10.99 9.92
N GLY A 445 -18.91 -10.91 11.17
CA GLY A 445 -17.52 -10.64 11.51
C GLY A 445 -17.14 -11.03 12.93
N ILE A 446 -15.87 -10.85 13.23
CA ILE A 446 -15.25 -11.13 14.51
C ILE A 446 -14.34 -9.95 14.91
N GLY A 447 -14.42 -9.55 16.18
CA GLY A 447 -13.59 -8.48 16.74
C GLY A 447 -12.67 -9.02 17.81
N PRO A 448 -11.48 -9.52 17.46
CA PRO A 448 -10.55 -10.11 18.42
C PRO A 448 -9.63 -9.07 19.06
N SER A 449 -9.08 -9.40 20.23
CA SER A 449 -7.90 -8.65 20.69
C SER A 449 -6.74 -8.72 19.67
N LYS A 450 -5.97 -7.64 19.48
CA LYS A 450 -4.92 -7.54 18.45
C LYS A 450 -3.83 -8.61 18.58
N GLY A 451 -3.68 -9.20 19.76
CA GLY A 451 -2.78 -10.33 20.04
C GLY A 451 -3.12 -11.61 19.27
N TRP A 452 -4.33 -11.70 18.68
CA TRP A 452 -4.68 -12.78 17.75
C TRP A 452 -4.12 -12.57 16.35
N ILE A 453 -3.84 -11.32 15.96
CA ILE A 453 -3.34 -10.96 14.63
C ILE A 453 -1.82 -10.96 14.62
N ILE A 454 -1.24 -10.35 15.66
CA ILE A 454 0.20 -10.20 15.85
C ILE A 454 0.52 -10.77 17.24
N ASP A 455 1.30 -11.85 17.28
CA ASP A 455 1.57 -12.55 18.53
C ASP A 455 2.52 -11.76 19.46
N GLY A 456 2.77 -12.27 20.67
CA GLY A 456 3.65 -11.63 21.64
C GLY A 456 5.13 -11.52 21.22
N LYS A 457 5.54 -12.19 20.13
CA LYS A 457 6.85 -12.07 19.48
C LYS A 457 6.80 -11.12 18.29
N GLY A 458 5.63 -10.58 17.98
CA GLY A 458 5.42 -9.65 16.90
C GLY A 458 5.25 -10.27 15.52
N GLN A 459 5.01 -11.59 15.45
CA GLN A 459 4.78 -12.30 14.21
C GLN A 459 3.30 -12.27 13.83
N THR A 460 3.03 -12.06 12.54
CA THR A 460 1.67 -12.20 12.00
C THR A 460 1.22 -13.66 12.06
N THR A 461 0.03 -13.91 12.60
CA THR A 461 -0.55 -15.26 12.71
C THR A 461 -1.39 -15.60 11.47
N ASP A 462 -1.90 -16.83 11.39
CA ASP A 462 -2.83 -17.29 10.35
C ASP A 462 -4.31 -16.97 10.65
N PHE A 463 -4.59 -16.25 11.74
CA PHE A 463 -5.96 -16.08 12.26
C PHE A 463 -6.89 -15.41 11.26
N VAL A 464 -6.43 -14.33 10.62
CA VAL A 464 -7.21 -13.58 9.63
C VAL A 464 -7.61 -14.49 8.47
N THR A 465 -6.63 -15.22 7.90
CA THR A 465 -6.86 -16.18 6.81
C THR A 465 -7.92 -17.22 7.18
N ARG A 466 -7.89 -17.77 8.39
CA ARG A 466 -8.88 -18.75 8.85
C ARG A 466 -10.27 -18.14 9.04
N ALA A 467 -10.36 -16.91 9.55
CA ALA A 467 -11.64 -16.21 9.69
C ALA A 467 -12.25 -15.86 8.31
N HIS A 468 -11.44 -15.41 7.37
CA HIS A 468 -11.85 -15.14 5.99
C HIS A 468 -12.32 -16.40 5.27
N ALA A 469 -11.66 -17.55 5.51
CA ALA A 469 -12.12 -18.84 4.97
C ALA A 469 -13.51 -19.25 5.48
N ALA A 470 -13.95 -18.71 6.63
CA ALA A 470 -15.31 -18.86 7.16
C ALA A 470 -16.26 -17.73 6.71
N GLY A 471 -15.80 -16.77 5.91
CA GLY A 471 -16.60 -15.64 5.43
C GLY A 471 -16.80 -14.52 6.46
N LEU A 472 -15.96 -14.44 7.49
CA LEU A 472 -16.06 -13.45 8.57
C LEU A 472 -15.11 -12.27 8.35
N LEU A 473 -15.63 -11.05 8.46
CA LEU A 473 -14.80 -9.83 8.59
C LEU A 473 -13.98 -9.88 9.89
N VAL A 474 -12.79 -9.29 9.91
CA VAL A 474 -11.90 -9.27 11.09
C VAL A 474 -11.60 -7.83 11.50
N HIS A 475 -12.17 -7.38 12.62
CA HIS A 475 -12.02 -6.01 13.15
C HIS A 475 -11.33 -6.00 14.53
N PRO A 476 -10.00 -6.17 14.61
CA PRO A 476 -9.27 -6.26 15.87
C PRO A 476 -9.29 -4.98 16.71
N TYR A 477 -9.19 -5.18 18.03
CA TYR A 477 -9.05 -4.13 19.04
C TYR A 477 -7.85 -4.38 19.99
N THR A 478 -7.19 -3.41 20.57
CA THR A 478 -7.25 -1.97 20.29
C THR A 478 -5.86 -1.49 19.94
N PHE A 479 -5.74 -0.78 18.83
CA PHE A 479 -4.50 -0.11 18.43
C PHE A 479 -4.37 1.22 19.16
N ARG A 480 -3.21 1.45 19.78
CA ARG A 480 -2.94 2.58 20.68
C ARG A 480 -1.55 3.14 20.39
N ASN A 481 -1.44 4.47 20.42
CA ASN A 481 -0.19 5.14 20.09
C ASN A 481 0.81 5.11 21.24
N GLU A 482 0.34 4.95 22.48
CA GLU A 482 1.20 5.07 23.64
C GLU A 482 2.18 3.88 23.74
N PRO A 483 3.49 4.13 23.96
CA PRO A 483 4.51 3.09 24.04
C PRO A 483 4.19 1.89 24.95
N THR A 484 3.46 2.11 26.05
CA THR A 484 3.07 1.04 26.98
C THR A 484 2.18 -0.04 26.36
N PHE A 485 1.51 0.27 25.24
CA PHE A 485 0.63 -0.64 24.51
C PHE A 485 1.24 -1.15 23.20
N LEU A 486 2.46 -0.71 22.86
CA LEU A 486 3.16 -1.10 21.64
C LEU A 486 4.22 -2.16 21.95
N PRO A 487 4.23 -3.29 21.22
CA PRO A 487 5.36 -4.21 21.25
C PRO A 487 6.69 -3.50 20.95
N ALA A 488 7.74 -3.85 21.68
CA ALA A 488 9.05 -3.17 21.63
C ALA A 488 9.67 -3.13 20.21
N GLN A 489 9.36 -4.13 19.38
CA GLN A 489 9.86 -4.23 18.00
C GLN A 489 9.50 -3.04 17.11
N TYR A 490 8.42 -2.33 17.42
CA TYR A 490 7.99 -1.18 16.63
C TYR A 490 8.73 0.10 17.00
N ALA A 491 9.61 0.09 18.00
CA ALA A 491 10.41 1.25 18.41
C ALA A 491 9.56 2.53 18.59
N ASN A 492 8.41 2.40 19.27
CA ASN A 492 7.42 3.46 19.49
C ASN A 492 6.77 4.02 18.20
N ASN A 493 6.72 3.25 17.12
CA ASN A 493 6.05 3.61 15.87
C ASN A 493 4.70 2.87 15.74
N PRO A 494 3.57 3.47 16.15
CA PRO A 494 2.25 2.84 16.03
C PRO A 494 1.81 2.63 14.57
N GLU A 495 2.30 3.45 13.63
CA GLU A 495 1.96 3.29 12.23
C GLU A 495 2.55 1.98 11.66
N ALA A 496 3.71 1.54 12.16
CA ALA A 496 4.29 0.25 11.75
C ALA A 496 3.42 -0.94 12.21
N GLU A 497 2.85 -0.88 13.41
CA GLU A 497 1.90 -1.90 13.91
C GLU A 497 0.64 -1.95 13.04
N LEU A 498 0.08 -0.78 12.71
CA LEU A 498 -1.10 -0.67 11.85
C LEU A 498 -0.82 -1.22 10.44
N ARG A 499 0.31 -0.86 9.81
CA ARG A 499 0.68 -1.40 8.49
C ARG A 499 0.81 -2.92 8.52
N GLN A 500 1.44 -3.50 9.54
CA GLN A 500 1.53 -4.96 9.67
C GLN A 500 0.15 -5.61 9.79
N ALA A 501 -0.78 -5.02 10.57
CA ALA A 501 -2.13 -5.54 10.69
C ALA A 501 -2.92 -5.45 9.37
N ILE A 502 -2.79 -4.35 8.63
CA ILE A 502 -3.41 -4.17 7.31
C ILE A 502 -2.88 -5.21 6.31
N LEU A 503 -1.56 -5.41 6.26
CA LEU A 503 -0.93 -6.41 5.41
C LEU A 503 -1.27 -7.86 5.84
N ALA A 504 -1.65 -8.08 7.11
CA ALA A 504 -2.20 -9.35 7.58
C ALA A 504 -3.65 -9.59 7.11
N GLY A 505 -4.33 -8.58 6.56
CA GLY A 505 -5.66 -8.70 5.95
C GLY A 505 -6.82 -8.27 6.84
N VAL A 506 -6.59 -7.55 7.94
CA VAL A 506 -7.70 -7.09 8.80
C VAL A 506 -8.65 -6.17 8.03
N ASP A 507 -9.96 -6.30 8.23
CA ASP A 507 -11.01 -5.57 7.51
C ASP A 507 -11.40 -4.25 8.19
N GLY A 508 -10.93 -4.04 9.41
CA GLY A 508 -11.19 -2.85 10.21
C GLY A 508 -10.27 -2.78 11.43
N LEU A 509 -10.13 -1.59 12.00
CA LEU A 509 -9.18 -1.31 13.08
C LEU A 509 -9.88 -0.49 14.16
N PHE A 510 -10.08 -1.07 15.34
CA PHE A 510 -10.47 -0.29 16.52
C PHE A 510 -9.24 0.42 17.08
N THR A 511 -9.28 1.76 17.11
CA THR A 511 -8.18 2.57 17.64
C THR A 511 -8.67 3.70 18.53
N ASP A 512 -7.91 3.96 19.59
CA ASP A 512 -8.09 5.13 20.45
C ASP A 512 -7.62 6.42 19.76
N PHE A 513 -6.88 6.31 18.63
CA PHE A 513 -6.29 7.41 17.87
C PHE A 513 -6.70 7.37 16.39
N PRO A 514 -7.96 7.72 16.06
CA PRO A 514 -8.47 7.64 14.68
C PRO A 514 -7.64 8.41 13.66
N ALA A 515 -7.00 9.52 14.04
CA ALA A 515 -6.13 10.28 13.14
C ALA A 515 -4.94 9.44 12.63
N THR A 516 -4.34 8.63 13.50
CA THR A 516 -3.25 7.72 13.13
C THR A 516 -3.78 6.57 12.28
N GLY A 517 -4.92 6.00 12.64
CA GLY A 517 -5.60 4.98 11.82
C GLY A 517 -5.91 5.46 10.40
N ALA A 518 -6.58 6.61 10.29
CA ALA A 518 -6.95 7.23 9.01
C ALA A 518 -5.74 7.59 8.15
N LYS A 519 -4.67 8.12 8.77
CA LYS A 519 -3.41 8.39 8.06
C LYS A 519 -2.85 7.13 7.41
N VAL A 520 -2.77 6.02 8.14
CA VAL A 520 -2.20 4.77 7.62
C VAL A 520 -3.13 4.11 6.59
N VAL A 521 -4.45 4.10 6.84
CA VAL A 521 -5.43 3.54 5.87
C VAL A 521 -5.43 4.33 4.56
N ALA A 522 -5.21 5.65 4.59
CA ALA A 522 -5.15 6.49 3.40
C ALA A 522 -4.03 6.06 2.43
N GLU A 523 -2.95 5.45 2.90
CA GLU A 523 -1.87 4.89 2.06
C GLU A 523 -2.40 3.83 1.09
N TYR A 524 -3.44 3.09 1.49
CA TYR A 524 -4.07 2.04 0.70
C TYR A 524 -5.39 2.46 0.05
N ALA A 525 -5.97 3.59 0.46
CA ALA A 525 -7.27 4.06 0.00
C ALA A 525 -7.20 5.15 -1.08
N ALA A 526 -6.02 5.74 -1.32
CA ALA A 526 -5.82 6.67 -2.44
C ALA A 526 -6.25 5.99 -3.75
N PRO A 527 -6.96 6.66 -4.67
CA PRO A 527 -7.48 6.03 -5.89
C PRO A 527 -6.39 5.76 -6.94
N GLU A 528 -5.29 6.51 -6.91
CA GLU A 528 -4.23 6.51 -7.91
C GLU A 528 -2.87 6.44 -7.23
N VAL A 529 -1.90 5.87 -7.94
CA VAL A 529 -0.48 5.99 -7.56
C VAL A 529 0.02 7.33 -8.07
N ARG A 530 0.61 8.15 -7.19
CA ARG A 530 1.15 9.47 -7.55
C ARG A 530 2.53 9.70 -6.97
N SER A 531 3.47 10.14 -7.81
CA SER A 531 4.75 10.68 -7.35
C SER A 531 4.61 12.18 -6.99
N PRO A 532 5.56 12.77 -6.26
CA PRO A 532 5.61 14.20 -6.01
C PRO A 532 5.66 15.08 -7.28
N GLN A 533 6.14 14.55 -8.41
CA GLN A 533 6.15 15.26 -9.69
C GLN A 533 4.78 15.29 -10.40
N HIS A 534 3.77 14.58 -9.87
CA HIS A 534 2.45 14.52 -10.46
C HIS A 534 1.82 15.93 -10.61
N PRO A 535 1.19 16.26 -11.75
CA PRO A 535 0.63 17.60 -12.04
C PRO A 535 -0.31 18.17 -10.95
N ALA A 536 -1.03 17.29 -10.24
CA ALA A 536 -1.90 17.69 -9.12
C ALA A 536 -1.16 18.39 -7.95
N PHE A 537 0.16 18.19 -7.81
CA PHE A 537 0.96 18.82 -6.75
C PHE A 537 1.70 20.06 -7.22
N THR A 538 2.06 20.13 -8.51
CA THR A 538 2.79 21.27 -9.08
C THR A 538 1.91 22.49 -9.33
N GLN A 539 0.58 22.33 -9.33
CA GLN A 539 -0.41 23.41 -9.53
C GLN A 539 -1.10 23.90 -8.23
N GLY A 540 -0.56 23.58 -7.04
CA GLY A 540 -1.05 24.13 -5.76
C GLY A 540 -1.61 23.12 -4.75
N GLY A 541 -1.47 21.81 -5.00
CA GLY A 541 -1.76 20.76 -4.01
C GLY A 541 -0.59 20.47 -3.07
N SER A 542 -0.85 20.02 -1.84
CA SER A 542 0.23 19.61 -0.93
C SER A 542 0.85 18.27 -1.39
N SER A 543 2.18 18.17 -1.35
CA SER A 543 2.91 16.93 -1.67
C SER A 543 2.66 15.79 -0.68
N GLY A 544 1.96 16.06 0.44
CA GLY A 544 1.66 15.08 1.49
C GLY A 544 0.70 13.96 1.08
N ALA A 545 0.14 14.01 -0.13
CA ALA A 545 -0.73 12.97 -0.69
C ALA A 545 -0.06 12.11 -1.78
N ALA A 546 1.25 12.29 -2.03
CA ALA A 546 2.00 11.39 -2.91
C ALA A 546 2.10 10.00 -2.27
N THR A 547 1.84 8.96 -3.06
CA THR A 547 1.88 7.55 -2.61
C THR A 547 3.15 6.85 -3.09
N LEU A 548 4.08 7.56 -3.71
CA LEU A 548 5.29 7.03 -4.32
C LEU A 548 6.45 7.99 -4.08
N GLY A 549 7.68 7.49 -4.12
CA GLY A 549 8.87 8.34 -4.08
C GLY A 549 9.00 9.22 -5.33
N SER A 550 9.78 10.30 -5.24
CA SER A 550 10.14 11.10 -6.42
C SER A 550 10.86 10.25 -7.46
N SER A 551 10.46 10.45 -8.72
CA SER A 551 10.95 9.67 -9.85
C SER A 551 10.82 8.19 -9.49
N GLY A 552 9.61 7.67 -9.44
CA GLY A 552 9.41 6.29 -8.98
C GLY A 552 8.32 5.54 -9.70
N GLY A 553 7.79 6.14 -10.77
CA GLY A 553 6.71 5.63 -11.60
C GLY A 553 7.15 4.42 -12.41
N PHE A 554 6.65 4.26 -13.64
CA PHE A 554 7.05 3.10 -14.44
C PHE A 554 8.50 3.22 -14.88
N GLU A 555 9.18 2.08 -14.94
CA GLU A 555 10.53 1.90 -15.49
C GLU A 555 10.52 0.79 -16.53
N GLY A 556 9.88 -0.33 -16.18
CA GLY A 556 9.73 -1.46 -17.09
C GLY A 556 8.36 -1.46 -17.75
N LEU A 557 8.33 -1.53 -19.08
CA LEU A 557 7.10 -1.75 -19.85
C LEU A 557 7.29 -2.82 -20.91
N THR A 558 6.41 -3.83 -20.94
CA THR A 558 6.45 -4.86 -21.98
C THR A 558 5.08 -5.41 -22.34
N LEU A 559 4.98 -6.08 -23.48
CA LEU A 559 3.74 -6.66 -23.98
C LEU A 559 3.79 -8.19 -23.86
N SER A 560 2.70 -8.82 -23.45
CA SER A 560 2.56 -10.26 -23.49
C SER A 560 2.78 -10.77 -24.93
N PRO A 561 3.33 -11.99 -25.12
CA PRO A 561 3.61 -12.50 -26.46
C PRO A 561 2.40 -12.58 -27.41
N ASP A 562 1.17 -12.64 -26.87
CA ASP A 562 -0.06 -12.64 -27.66
C ASP A 562 -0.54 -11.22 -28.07
N GLY A 563 0.17 -10.18 -27.64
CA GLY A 563 -0.08 -8.79 -27.98
C GLY A 563 -1.24 -8.13 -27.23
N LYS A 564 -1.81 -8.78 -26.20
CA LYS A 564 -3.07 -8.34 -25.57
C LYS A 564 -2.91 -7.65 -24.22
N THR A 565 -1.87 -8.00 -23.49
CA THR A 565 -1.67 -7.55 -22.11
C THR A 565 -0.38 -6.76 -22.00
N LEU A 566 -0.48 -5.51 -21.58
CA LEU A 566 0.67 -4.70 -21.22
C LEU A 566 1.05 -4.98 -19.77
N HIS A 567 2.33 -5.22 -19.51
CA HIS A 567 2.91 -5.38 -18.18
C HIS A 567 3.76 -4.16 -17.85
N ALA A 568 3.45 -3.49 -16.74
CA ALA A 568 4.09 -2.24 -16.33
C ALA A 568 4.62 -2.35 -14.89
N LEU A 569 5.93 -2.21 -14.71
CA LEU A 569 6.64 -2.35 -13.44
C LEU A 569 7.08 -0.99 -12.92
N LEU A 570 6.69 -0.65 -11.70
CA LEU A 570 7.14 0.57 -11.03
C LEU A 570 8.61 0.44 -10.58
N GLU A 571 9.35 1.56 -10.55
CA GLU A 571 10.72 1.63 -9.99
C GLU A 571 10.72 1.45 -8.46
N LYS A 572 9.75 2.08 -7.79
CA LYS A 572 9.76 2.28 -6.33
C LYS A 572 8.57 1.67 -5.62
N THR A 573 8.77 1.39 -4.33
CA THR A 573 7.74 0.88 -3.44
C THR A 573 6.67 1.95 -3.21
N VAL A 574 5.40 1.60 -3.47
CA VAL A 574 4.23 2.44 -3.17
C VAL A 574 4.03 2.49 -1.65
N ALA A 575 3.63 3.64 -1.11
CA ALA A 575 3.26 3.80 0.30
C ALA A 575 2.27 2.70 0.74
N GLY A 576 2.54 2.11 1.91
CA GLY A 576 1.81 0.95 2.44
C GLY A 576 2.38 -0.41 2.02
N ASP A 577 3.10 -0.53 0.91
CA ASP A 577 3.76 -1.79 0.54
C ASP A 577 5.02 -2.03 1.40
N THR A 578 5.41 -3.30 1.53
CA THR A 578 6.68 -3.68 2.17
C THR A 578 7.86 -3.07 1.41
N PRO A 579 8.81 -2.37 2.07
CA PRO A 579 9.99 -1.80 1.42
C PRO A 579 10.76 -2.84 0.60
N GLY A 580 11.06 -2.50 -0.65
CA GLY A 580 11.75 -3.39 -1.59
C GLY A 580 10.82 -4.30 -2.40
N GLN A 581 9.50 -4.20 -2.22
CA GLN A 581 8.53 -4.86 -3.09
C GLN A 581 7.91 -3.84 -4.07
N LEU A 582 8.04 -4.11 -5.37
CA LEU A 582 7.58 -3.24 -6.46
C LEU A 582 6.35 -3.82 -7.13
N ARG A 583 5.37 -3.00 -7.51
CA ARG A 583 4.13 -3.50 -8.12
C ARG A 583 4.29 -3.72 -9.62
N LEU A 584 3.99 -4.93 -10.08
CA LEU A 584 3.83 -5.27 -11.49
C LEU A 584 2.35 -5.25 -11.86
N HIS A 585 1.96 -4.31 -12.70
CA HIS A 585 0.59 -4.19 -13.21
C HIS A 585 0.43 -4.98 -14.51
N ALA A 586 -0.79 -5.44 -14.79
CA ALA A 586 -1.22 -5.94 -16.07
C ALA A 586 -2.42 -5.14 -16.57
N ILE A 587 -2.39 -4.76 -17.85
CA ILE A 587 -3.42 -3.95 -18.50
C ILE A 587 -3.90 -4.70 -19.74
N ASP A 588 -5.18 -5.06 -19.76
CA ASP A 588 -5.81 -5.59 -20.97
C ASP A 588 -6.03 -4.45 -21.96
N LEU A 589 -5.36 -4.48 -23.12
CA LEU A 589 -5.36 -3.37 -24.07
C LEU A 589 -6.73 -3.11 -24.71
N ALA A 590 -7.57 -4.14 -24.85
CA ALA A 590 -8.88 -4.01 -25.46
C ALA A 590 -9.88 -3.31 -24.53
N THR A 591 -9.82 -3.62 -23.24
CA THR A 591 -10.75 -3.11 -22.22
C THR A 591 -10.17 -1.96 -21.40
N LYS A 592 -8.86 -1.71 -21.51
CA LYS A 592 -8.08 -0.79 -20.67
C LYS A 592 -8.17 -1.12 -19.17
N LYS A 593 -8.50 -2.38 -18.83
CA LYS A 593 -8.68 -2.82 -17.44
C LYS A 593 -7.33 -3.13 -16.80
N TRP A 594 -7.08 -2.50 -15.65
CA TRP A 594 -5.90 -2.73 -14.82
C TRP A 594 -6.11 -3.87 -13.82
N THR A 595 -5.04 -4.63 -13.58
CA THR A 595 -4.95 -5.65 -12.53
C THR A 595 -3.54 -5.64 -11.94
N LEU A 596 -3.40 -6.09 -10.68
CA LEU A 596 -2.09 -6.33 -10.07
C LEU A 596 -1.66 -7.76 -10.41
N THR A 597 -0.57 -7.92 -11.16
CA THR A 597 0.01 -9.24 -11.47
C THR A 597 0.67 -9.83 -10.24
N GLY A 598 1.40 -8.99 -9.49
CA GLY A 598 2.10 -9.36 -8.27
C GLY A 598 3.10 -8.30 -7.85
N ARG A 599 3.95 -8.67 -6.90
CA ARG A 599 5.03 -7.81 -6.42
C ARG A 599 6.39 -8.39 -6.73
N TYR A 600 7.24 -7.63 -7.42
CA TYR A 600 8.63 -7.98 -7.67
C TYR A 600 9.47 -7.68 -6.42
N PRO A 601 10.17 -8.67 -5.83
CA PRO A 601 11.04 -8.44 -4.67
C PRO A 601 12.44 -8.03 -5.13
N LEU A 602 12.91 -6.85 -4.71
CA LEU A 602 14.29 -6.41 -4.89
C LEU A 602 15.24 -7.22 -3.99
N ASP A 603 16.49 -7.41 -4.43
CA ASP A 603 17.55 -8.00 -3.60
C ASP A 603 17.84 -7.14 -2.37
N ALA A 604 17.75 -5.82 -2.54
CA ALA A 604 17.86 -4.84 -1.47
C ALA A 604 16.84 -3.72 -1.69
N PRO A 605 16.18 -3.19 -0.64
CA PRO A 605 15.19 -2.12 -0.79
C PRO A 605 15.70 -0.82 -1.43
N GLY A 606 17.02 -0.60 -1.46
CA GLY A 606 17.65 0.55 -2.11
C GLY A 606 18.05 0.32 -3.57
N ASN A 607 17.80 -0.87 -4.12
CA ASN A 607 17.94 -1.13 -5.55
C ASN A 607 16.75 -0.54 -6.31
N ALA A 608 16.88 -0.51 -7.62
CA ALA A 608 15.83 -0.17 -8.56
C ALA A 608 15.84 -1.15 -9.73
N ILE A 609 14.76 -1.19 -10.49
CA ILE A 609 14.75 -1.86 -11.79
C ILE A 609 15.18 -0.88 -12.88
N GLY A 610 15.34 -1.36 -14.12
CA GLY A 610 15.62 -0.48 -15.25
C GLY A 610 14.80 -0.80 -16.50
N ASP A 611 14.56 -2.08 -16.83
CA ASP A 611 13.67 -2.43 -17.94
C ASP A 611 13.20 -3.89 -17.82
N ILE A 612 12.16 -4.25 -18.56
CA ILE A 612 11.60 -5.60 -18.63
C ILE A 612 11.32 -6.04 -20.07
N THR A 613 11.52 -7.33 -20.36
CA THR A 613 11.22 -7.94 -21.68
C THR A 613 10.53 -9.28 -21.49
N PRO A 614 9.64 -9.72 -22.42
CA PRO A 614 8.95 -10.98 -22.27
C PRO A 614 9.86 -12.12 -22.72
N VAL A 615 9.70 -13.28 -22.08
CA VAL A 615 10.32 -14.55 -22.53
C VAL A 615 9.24 -15.44 -23.12
N ASN A 616 8.15 -15.63 -22.38
CA ASN A 616 6.97 -16.37 -22.78
C ASN A 616 5.74 -15.84 -22.02
N ALA A 617 4.60 -16.53 -22.14
CA ALA A 617 3.34 -16.10 -21.52
C ALA A 617 3.38 -16.05 -19.97
N SER A 618 4.38 -16.68 -19.34
CA SER A 618 4.50 -16.80 -17.89
C SER A 618 5.81 -16.26 -17.33
N GLU A 619 6.74 -15.77 -18.15
CA GLU A 619 8.06 -15.36 -17.71
C GLU A 619 8.51 -14.04 -18.36
N LEU A 620 9.11 -13.17 -17.54
CA LEU A 620 9.78 -11.94 -17.96
C LEU A 620 11.28 -12.00 -17.61
N ILE A 621 12.08 -11.16 -18.26
CA ILE A 621 13.39 -10.75 -17.77
C ILE A 621 13.25 -9.34 -17.19
N VAL A 622 13.87 -9.10 -16.03
CA VAL A 622 13.91 -7.81 -15.34
C VAL A 622 15.36 -7.41 -15.10
N ILE A 623 15.73 -6.19 -15.42
CA ILE A 623 17.00 -5.58 -14.99
C ILE A 623 16.84 -5.08 -13.56
N GLU A 624 17.79 -5.41 -12.67
CA GLU A 624 17.87 -4.84 -11.33
C GLU A 624 19.28 -4.30 -11.06
N ARG A 625 19.35 -3.08 -10.52
CA ARG A 625 20.60 -2.36 -10.27
C ARG A 625 20.61 -1.63 -8.93
N ASP A 626 21.78 -1.51 -8.33
CA ASP A 626 22.03 -0.52 -7.27
C ASP A 626 22.27 0.87 -7.86
N GLY A 627 22.35 1.90 -7.01
CA GLY A 627 22.71 3.26 -7.44
C GLY A 627 24.21 3.51 -7.65
N GLY A 628 25.06 2.48 -7.51
CA GLY A 628 26.51 2.61 -7.62
C GLY A 628 27.00 2.50 -9.07
N SER A 629 28.16 3.09 -9.37
CA SER A 629 28.83 2.96 -10.68
C SER A 629 30.32 2.62 -10.53
N GLY A 630 30.96 2.26 -11.63
CA GLY A 630 32.40 1.92 -11.66
C GLY A 630 32.78 0.89 -10.59
N ASP A 631 33.74 1.24 -9.73
CA ASP A 631 34.18 0.38 -8.62
C ASP A 631 33.27 0.41 -7.39
N ALA A 632 32.33 1.36 -7.33
CA ALA A 632 31.31 1.41 -6.29
C ALA A 632 30.10 0.51 -6.61
N ALA A 633 29.89 0.12 -7.88
CA ALA A 633 28.82 -0.79 -8.27
C ALA A 633 28.94 -2.15 -7.56
N ARG A 634 27.80 -2.65 -7.04
CA ARG A 634 27.68 -3.93 -6.31
C ARG A 634 26.64 -4.85 -6.93
N THR A 635 25.56 -4.32 -7.48
CA THR A 635 24.48 -5.12 -8.09
C THR A 635 24.09 -4.54 -9.43
N LYS A 636 24.30 -5.31 -10.50
CA LYS A 636 23.80 -5.06 -11.87
C LYS A 636 23.42 -6.41 -12.45
N ARG A 637 22.13 -6.77 -12.48
CA ARG A 637 21.71 -8.16 -12.73
C ARG A 637 20.51 -8.23 -13.65
N LEU A 638 20.43 -9.34 -14.38
CA LEU A 638 19.22 -9.77 -15.07
C LEU A 638 18.58 -10.89 -14.26
N TYR A 639 17.28 -10.78 -14.03
CA TYR A 639 16.49 -11.80 -13.36
C TYR A 639 15.44 -12.37 -14.32
N ARG A 640 15.32 -13.70 -14.38
CA ARG A 640 14.12 -14.34 -14.93
C ARG A 640 13.05 -14.37 -13.85
N VAL A 641 11.87 -13.84 -14.15
CA VAL A 641 10.76 -13.67 -13.20
C VAL A 641 9.56 -14.47 -13.68
N SER A 642 9.03 -15.33 -12.80
CA SER A 642 7.79 -16.07 -13.04
C SER A 642 6.58 -15.20 -12.69
N LEU A 643 5.63 -15.11 -13.61
CA LEU A 643 4.36 -14.41 -13.44
C LEU A 643 3.32 -15.26 -12.69
N THR A 644 3.54 -16.57 -12.59
CA THR A 644 2.61 -17.53 -11.96
C THR A 644 3.09 -18.05 -10.62
N ASP A 645 4.40 -18.21 -10.44
CA ASP A 645 4.96 -18.72 -9.19
C ASP A 645 5.10 -17.61 -8.16
N ARG A 646 4.96 -17.97 -6.88
CA ARG A 646 5.06 -17.04 -5.76
C ARG A 646 6.03 -17.55 -4.70
N ASN A 647 6.71 -16.63 -4.02
CA ASN A 647 7.42 -16.91 -2.77
C ASN A 647 6.41 -17.08 -1.62
N THR A 648 6.89 -17.52 -0.46
CA THR A 648 6.04 -17.72 0.73
C THR A 648 5.38 -16.44 1.25
N ASP A 649 5.98 -15.28 0.95
CA ASP A 649 5.44 -13.95 1.28
C ASP A 649 4.50 -13.40 0.19
N GLY A 650 4.21 -14.18 -0.85
CA GLY A 650 3.32 -13.80 -1.95
C GLY A 650 3.98 -12.95 -3.05
N THR A 651 5.29 -12.64 -2.97
CA THR A 651 6.01 -11.95 -4.04
C THR A 651 6.26 -12.87 -5.25
N LEU A 652 6.52 -12.29 -6.42
CA LEU A 652 6.89 -13.02 -7.62
C LEU A 652 8.22 -13.74 -7.42
N LYS A 653 8.29 -14.99 -7.89
CA LYS A 653 9.53 -15.76 -7.82
C LYS A 653 10.48 -15.30 -8.93
N LYS A 654 11.71 -14.93 -8.56
CA LYS A 654 12.78 -14.58 -9.51
C LYS A 654 13.99 -15.52 -9.40
N THR A 655 14.74 -15.66 -10.47
CA THR A 655 15.98 -16.47 -10.55
C THR A 655 17.04 -15.70 -11.30
N LEU A 656 18.25 -15.64 -10.76
CA LEU A 656 19.36 -14.90 -11.37
C LEU A 656 19.70 -15.48 -12.74
N LEU A 657 19.61 -14.65 -13.79
CA LEU A 657 19.92 -15.02 -15.17
C LEU A 657 21.34 -14.59 -15.54
N ALA A 658 21.75 -13.36 -15.21
CA ALA A 658 23.07 -12.84 -15.51
C ALA A 658 23.54 -11.83 -14.45
N ASP A 659 24.83 -11.85 -14.11
CA ASP A 659 25.50 -10.79 -13.34
C ASP A 659 26.32 -9.92 -14.30
N LEU A 660 25.85 -8.69 -14.51
CA LEU A 660 26.45 -7.75 -15.46
C LEU A 660 27.77 -7.16 -14.96
N LEU A 661 28.15 -7.42 -13.71
CA LEU A 661 29.48 -7.12 -13.19
C LEU A 661 30.47 -8.28 -13.37
N ASN A 662 30.05 -9.39 -13.97
CA ASN A 662 30.89 -10.57 -14.19
C ASN A 662 30.54 -11.28 -15.51
N ILE A 663 30.81 -10.61 -16.63
CA ILE A 663 30.56 -11.15 -17.98
C ILE A 663 31.87 -11.70 -18.55
N ALA A 664 31.88 -12.94 -19.01
CA ALA A 664 33.05 -13.50 -19.67
C ALA A 664 33.26 -12.85 -21.04
N ASP A 665 34.45 -12.31 -21.31
CA ASP A 665 34.85 -11.78 -22.61
C ASP A 665 36.25 -12.31 -22.99
N PRO A 666 36.37 -13.62 -23.30
CA PRO A 666 37.66 -14.22 -23.62
C PRO A 666 38.27 -13.70 -24.92
N GLN A 667 37.47 -13.02 -25.75
CA GLN A 667 37.91 -12.47 -27.03
C GLN A 667 38.34 -11.00 -26.94
N GLY A 668 38.13 -10.34 -25.79
CA GLY A 668 38.40 -8.91 -25.65
C GLY A 668 37.59 -8.07 -26.64
N LEU A 669 36.30 -8.39 -26.79
CA LEU A 669 35.40 -7.63 -27.67
C LEU A 669 35.27 -6.20 -27.16
N ALA A 670 35.03 -6.01 -25.86
CA ALA A 670 34.86 -4.68 -25.28
C ALA A 670 36.20 -4.02 -24.92
N PRO A 671 36.35 -2.70 -25.11
CA PRO A 671 37.59 -1.98 -24.78
C PRO A 671 37.98 -2.04 -23.30
N SER A 672 37.01 -2.13 -22.40
CA SER A 672 37.24 -2.15 -20.95
C SER A 672 37.43 -3.55 -20.37
N THR A 673 37.53 -4.58 -21.21
CA THR A 673 37.74 -5.96 -20.74
C THR A 673 39.10 -6.11 -20.08
N THR A 674 39.10 -6.65 -18.86
CA THR A 674 40.31 -6.85 -18.06
C THR A 674 40.36 -8.30 -17.60
N GLY A 675 41.46 -9.01 -17.89
CA GLY A 675 41.62 -10.40 -17.49
C GLY A 675 40.57 -11.36 -18.09
N GLY A 676 40.04 -11.03 -19.27
CA GLY A 676 38.98 -11.81 -19.93
C GLY A 676 37.59 -11.64 -19.30
N VAL A 677 37.40 -10.65 -18.42
CA VAL A 677 36.11 -10.30 -17.81
C VAL A 677 35.74 -8.87 -18.19
N PHE A 678 34.51 -8.70 -18.64
CA PHE A 678 33.87 -7.43 -18.88
C PHE A 678 32.90 -7.10 -17.74
N ARG A 679 32.87 -5.82 -17.33
CA ARG A 679 31.95 -5.28 -16.32
C ARG A 679 31.09 -4.21 -16.97
N PHE A 680 29.82 -4.14 -16.58
CA PHE A 680 28.85 -3.13 -17.02
C PHE A 680 28.36 -2.25 -15.85
N PRO A 681 29.21 -1.37 -15.28
CA PRO A 681 28.98 -0.77 -13.98
C PRO A 681 28.36 0.65 -14.10
N TYR A 682 27.31 0.80 -14.90
CA TYR A 682 26.62 2.08 -15.05
C TYR A 682 25.62 2.31 -13.91
N VAL A 683 25.33 3.59 -13.58
CA VAL A 683 24.28 3.93 -12.62
C VAL A 683 22.96 3.38 -13.11
N THR A 684 22.59 3.74 -14.35
CA THR A 684 21.37 3.33 -15.02
C THR A 684 21.66 2.28 -16.10
N ILE A 685 20.78 1.28 -16.19
CA ILE A 685 20.79 0.23 -17.21
C ILE A 685 19.32 -0.06 -17.51
N GLU A 686 18.82 0.50 -18.61
CA GLU A 686 17.38 0.66 -18.86
C GLU A 686 16.96 0.12 -20.23
N ASN A 687 17.75 -0.80 -20.79
CA ASN A 687 17.41 -1.40 -22.08
C ASN A 687 17.69 -2.89 -22.02
N VAL A 688 16.66 -3.72 -22.19
CA VAL A 688 16.80 -5.15 -22.39
C VAL A 688 15.83 -5.65 -23.45
N ILE A 689 16.32 -6.45 -24.40
CA ILE A 689 15.45 -7.16 -25.34
C ILE A 689 16.00 -8.54 -25.66
N VAL A 690 15.11 -9.54 -25.62
CA VAL A 690 15.44 -10.91 -26.04
C VAL A 690 15.58 -10.94 -27.55
N LEU A 691 16.74 -11.37 -28.05
CA LEU A 691 17.00 -11.48 -29.48
C LEU A 691 16.71 -12.88 -30.02
N ASP A 692 17.03 -13.91 -29.25
CA ASP A 692 16.76 -15.31 -29.54
C ASP A 692 16.84 -16.13 -28.24
N ALA A 693 16.68 -17.46 -28.33
CA ALA A 693 16.67 -18.32 -27.15
C ALA A 693 17.96 -18.25 -26.32
N THR A 694 19.08 -17.85 -26.92
CA THR A 694 20.40 -17.82 -26.28
C THR A 694 21.03 -16.44 -26.20
N THR A 695 20.39 -15.40 -26.74
CA THR A 695 20.98 -14.07 -26.85
C THR A 695 20.04 -12.99 -26.35
N VAL A 696 20.55 -12.12 -25.48
CA VAL A 696 19.87 -10.91 -24.99
C VAL A 696 20.72 -9.69 -25.32
N LEU A 697 20.09 -8.62 -25.81
CA LEU A 697 20.71 -7.31 -25.94
C LEU A 697 20.45 -6.51 -24.67
N VAL A 698 21.49 -5.89 -24.12
CA VAL A 698 21.41 -4.94 -23.02
C VAL A 698 22.13 -3.66 -23.40
N ALA A 699 21.61 -2.50 -22.99
CA ALA A 699 22.30 -1.23 -23.12
C ALA A 699 22.07 -0.34 -21.89
N ASN A 700 23.03 0.54 -21.61
CA ASN A 700 22.89 1.53 -20.54
C ASN A 700 22.16 2.77 -21.04
N ASP A 701 21.43 3.41 -20.13
CA ASP A 701 21.28 4.86 -20.17
C ASP A 701 22.60 5.49 -19.68
N ASN A 702 23.02 6.57 -20.31
CA ASN A 702 24.24 7.28 -19.95
C ASN A 702 23.96 8.58 -19.19
N ASN A 703 22.69 8.86 -18.84
CA ASN A 703 22.30 9.96 -17.99
C ASN A 703 22.84 11.32 -18.49
N TYR A 704 22.77 11.54 -19.81
CA TYR A 704 23.59 12.50 -20.52
C TYR A 704 23.50 13.94 -19.93
N PRO A 705 24.63 14.66 -19.77
CA PRO A 705 26.01 14.23 -19.94
C PRO A 705 26.54 13.61 -18.64
N GLY A 706 26.19 12.35 -18.38
CA GLY A 706 26.59 11.60 -17.20
C GLY A 706 28.04 11.14 -17.25
N THR A 707 28.60 10.91 -16.07
CA THR A 707 29.90 10.26 -15.89
C THR A 707 29.78 9.26 -14.75
N GLY A 708 30.71 8.30 -14.69
CA GLY A 708 30.85 7.40 -13.55
C GLY A 708 30.87 5.92 -13.90
N GLY A 709 30.36 5.50 -15.06
CA GLY A 709 30.44 4.12 -15.52
C GLY A 709 31.86 3.72 -15.90
N ARG A 710 32.53 4.53 -16.73
CA ARG A 710 33.94 4.32 -17.14
C ARG A 710 34.93 5.27 -16.46
N GLY A 711 34.47 6.04 -15.47
CA GLY A 711 35.29 6.91 -14.63
C GLY A 711 34.66 8.28 -14.41
N ALA A 712 35.03 8.97 -13.33
CA ALA A 712 34.37 10.23 -12.92
C ALA A 712 34.58 11.41 -13.90
N ALA A 713 35.64 11.37 -14.71
CA ALA A 713 35.98 12.41 -15.69
C ALA A 713 35.63 12.01 -17.14
N VAL A 714 35.08 10.82 -17.35
CA VAL A 714 34.76 10.29 -18.68
C VAL A 714 33.26 10.37 -18.86
N LYS A 715 32.81 11.09 -19.90
CA LYS A 715 31.40 11.05 -20.30
C LYS A 715 31.04 9.61 -20.67
N ASP A 716 29.99 9.11 -20.06
CA ASP A 716 29.54 7.76 -20.32
C ASP A 716 28.98 7.67 -21.75
N THR A 717 29.49 6.73 -22.53
CA THR A 717 28.92 6.32 -23.82
C THR A 717 27.68 5.47 -23.59
N ASN A 718 26.80 5.36 -24.59
CA ASN A 718 25.84 4.27 -24.61
C ASN A 718 26.54 3.04 -25.19
N GLU A 719 26.74 2.04 -24.36
CA GLU A 719 27.30 0.75 -24.71
C GLU A 719 26.17 -0.26 -24.93
N PHE A 720 26.29 -1.03 -26.01
CA PHE A 720 25.35 -2.07 -26.41
C PHE A 720 26.06 -3.42 -26.34
N ILE A 721 25.53 -4.33 -25.55
CA ILE A 721 26.15 -5.64 -25.29
C ILE A 721 25.21 -6.78 -25.65
N TRP A 722 25.73 -7.74 -26.41
CA TRP A 722 25.03 -8.98 -26.73
C TRP A 722 25.52 -10.05 -25.78
N LEU A 723 24.65 -10.48 -24.88
CA LEU A 723 24.94 -11.50 -23.90
C LEU A 723 24.48 -12.85 -24.43
N LYS A 724 25.44 -13.76 -24.62
CA LYS A 724 25.14 -15.17 -24.85
C LYS A 724 24.92 -15.85 -23.51
N LEU A 725 23.74 -16.43 -23.36
CA LEU A 725 23.32 -17.22 -22.22
C LEU A 725 23.84 -18.65 -22.35
N ASP A 726 24.31 -19.22 -21.25
CA ASP A 726 24.78 -20.61 -21.20
C ASP A 726 23.62 -21.61 -21.32
N ALA A 727 22.42 -21.26 -20.85
CA ALA A 727 21.21 -22.05 -21.02
C ALA A 727 20.19 -21.30 -21.88
N PRO A 728 19.53 -21.99 -22.84
CA PRO A 728 18.52 -21.37 -23.66
C PRO A 728 17.25 -21.05 -22.86
N LEU A 729 16.66 -19.90 -23.15
CA LEU A 729 15.32 -19.50 -22.76
C LEU A 729 14.26 -20.30 -23.53
N THR A 730 13.13 -20.55 -22.88
CA THR A 730 11.96 -21.16 -23.55
C THR A 730 11.08 -20.04 -24.09
N LEU A 731 11.27 -19.70 -25.37
CA LEU A 731 10.58 -18.56 -25.98
C LEU A 731 9.18 -18.91 -26.46
N ALA A 732 8.23 -18.01 -26.22
CA ALA A 732 6.94 -18.06 -26.92
C ALA A 732 7.09 -17.67 -28.40
N PRO A 733 6.18 -18.11 -29.29
CA PRO A 733 6.14 -17.63 -30.66
C PRO A 733 6.10 -16.10 -30.72
N GLY A 734 6.92 -15.50 -31.59
CA GLY A 734 7.01 -14.05 -31.77
C GLY A 734 8.02 -13.34 -30.86
N VAL A 735 8.39 -13.93 -29.72
CA VAL A 735 9.49 -13.39 -28.88
C VAL A 735 10.84 -13.66 -29.53
N GLY A 736 11.72 -12.65 -29.55
CA GLY A 736 13.05 -12.76 -30.16
C GLY A 736 13.00 -13.04 -31.66
N ARG A 737 11.98 -12.53 -32.36
CA ARG A 737 11.96 -12.55 -33.82
C ARG A 737 12.07 -11.12 -34.33
N ARG A 738 13.15 -10.87 -35.08
CA ARG A 738 13.30 -9.70 -35.95
C ARG A 738 12.28 -9.74 -37.07
#